data_AF-A0A5C6PNP2-F1
#
_entry.id   AF-A0A5C6PNP2-F1
#
_cell.length_a   1.000
_cell.length_b   1.000
_cell.length_c   1.000
_cell.angle_alpha   90.00
_cell.angle_beta   90.00
_cell.angle_gamma   90.00
#
_symmetry.space_group_name_H-M   'P 1'
#
loop_
_entity.id
_entity.type
_entity.pdbx_description
1 polymer ?
#
loop_
_entity_poly.entity_id
_entity_poly.type
_entity_poly.pdbx_seq_one_letter_code
_entity_poly.pdbx_strand_id
1 'polypeptide(L)'
;MFIGPHKTLITVKSLLLLQLLYPPALSGATTVTVVHFTPSYWHLLPHSKCGGERQSPVDIEKKSVVVDERLKSFTFTKFDDKHAIEYIINTGHAVKCTLKQDAAVEISGGGLKHVYSTLQFHFHWGSGDSDGSEHTVDSHRYPMEMHIVSKRKDLTLDEAVKTHDGLAVLGFFIETGTTGSSSSEMDTWKKLTHYLSSITNISSKAEVTEEISIDDLLGSVNRNAFYRYNGSLTTPQCNEAVVWTVFKESVKMMMFPAQAGYQKVFRPTQPLHSRKIYSSSSAPGAKASIIVLLSPCLGALLYNPIYCASTDVEWCYHLADCNDTRWPTIVPKYCNGSRQSPINIVSANAETNDKLTEFTFYNYSSTTALKSIQNTGKTVKVSFDSGVKVSGGDLFETYDSLQFHLHWGNGSSVPGSEHTVDGKHYPMELHIVNLKSSYNGNTTVGVADSEGLAALGFFIEVMDGNATGSPASWKTLTSYLQDITNAGTSVNMTSGLTLDALLEGVDRTKYYRYLGSLTTPACNEAVVWTVFKDSIKVSKDLIDLFSTTVYFNTSTNSPLMTNVFRRTQANELRVTNKRQNISEGKLLSFGIEGGVDLERINRGRPKLSSSQRRFYRCQRMVLSSSILHLPHLIDDTRWPTIVPEYCNGSRQSPINIVSANAEANENLTAFTFYNYSSTTAFKSFSNTGKTVTVVFESGVKVSGGDLSETYDSLHFQLHWGNGSSVPGSEHTVDGKQYPMELHIVNLKSSYNGNTTLGFADSEGLAALGFFIEVMDGNAMGSPASWKTLTSYLQNITNAGTSVNMAPGLTLDALLEGVDRTKYYRYLGSLTTPDCNEAVVWTVFKDSIKVSKDLIDLFSTSVYFKTSTNSELMTNIYRSVQGNELRVTTQATQTTQTTEATSAGVSIPASFSLALTALSLVLLKF
;
A
#
# COMPACT_ATOMS: atom_id res chain seq x y z
N MET A 1 36.48 0.96 -70.80
CA MET A 1 36.63 -0.16 -69.84
C MET A 1 36.86 0.47 -68.47
N PHE A 2 35.97 0.28 -67.48
CA PHE A 2 35.80 -0.93 -66.65
C PHE A 2 37.03 -1.15 -65.74
N ILE A 3 36.96 -1.30 -64.40
CA ILE A 3 35.84 -1.51 -63.44
C ILE A 3 36.13 -0.81 -62.10
N GLY A 4 35.08 -0.38 -61.39
CA GLY A 4 35.11 0.08 -59.98
C GLY A 4 34.62 -0.98 -58.97
N PRO A 5 34.68 -0.71 -57.66
CA PRO A 5 34.76 -1.75 -56.61
C PRO A 5 33.40 -2.19 -56.05
N HIS A 6 33.37 -3.30 -55.31
CA HIS A 6 32.37 -3.56 -54.27
C HIS A 6 32.93 -4.41 -53.11
N LYS A 7 32.59 -4.02 -51.88
CA LYS A 7 32.57 -4.89 -50.69
C LYS A 7 31.12 -5.01 -50.25
N THR A 8 30.66 -6.24 -49.98
CA THR A 8 29.27 -6.50 -49.58
C THR A 8 29.18 -7.73 -48.68
N LEU A 9 28.24 -7.67 -47.72
CA LEU A 9 27.54 -8.79 -47.08
C LEU A 9 28.33 -9.77 -46.17
N ILE A 10 27.85 -9.88 -44.93
CA ILE A 10 27.85 -11.13 -44.16
C ILE A 10 26.38 -11.49 -43.92
N THR A 11 25.98 -12.73 -44.25
CA THR A 11 24.60 -13.20 -44.14
C THR A 11 24.53 -14.52 -43.37
N VAL A 12 23.41 -14.67 -42.66
CA VAL A 12 22.91 -15.77 -41.82
C VAL A 12 22.99 -17.19 -42.45
N LYS A 13 23.10 -18.22 -41.58
CA LYS A 13 22.60 -19.64 -41.64
C LYS A 13 23.71 -20.71 -41.45
N SER A 14 23.50 -21.92 -40.88
CA SER A 14 22.46 -22.54 -40.01
C SER A 14 22.88 -24.01 -39.67
N LEU A 15 22.09 -24.72 -38.85
CA LEU A 15 22.05 -26.20 -38.58
C LEU A 15 23.14 -26.83 -37.66
N LEU A 16 22.91 -27.99 -37.01
CA LEU A 16 21.74 -28.63 -36.33
C LEU A 16 22.22 -29.95 -35.64
N LEU A 17 21.34 -30.61 -34.85
CA LEU A 17 21.46 -31.97 -34.24
C LEU A 17 22.48 -32.13 -33.08
N LEU A 18 22.09 -32.62 -31.89
CA LEU A 18 21.53 -33.96 -31.69
C LEU A 18 20.48 -34.06 -30.55
N GLN A 19 19.46 -34.89 -30.78
CA GLN A 19 18.52 -35.48 -29.80
C GLN A 19 19.18 -36.73 -29.14
N LEU A 20 18.72 -37.40 -28.07
CA LEU A 20 17.40 -37.61 -27.46
C LEU A 20 17.62 -38.25 -26.07
N LEU A 21 16.78 -37.95 -25.06
CA LEU A 21 16.25 -38.87 -24.02
C LEU A 21 15.21 -38.10 -23.17
N TYR A 22 14.07 -38.74 -22.87
CA TYR A 22 12.81 -38.18 -22.31
C TYR A 22 12.33 -39.12 -21.18
N PRO A 23 11.29 -38.84 -20.35
CA PRO A 23 10.75 -37.57 -19.80
C PRO A 23 10.28 -37.77 -18.32
N PRO A 24 9.25 -37.08 -17.74
CA PRO A 24 8.65 -35.76 -18.02
C PRO A 24 8.62 -34.80 -16.79
N ALA A 25 8.33 -33.50 -17.04
CA ALA A 25 7.27 -32.70 -16.40
C ALA A 25 7.61 -31.19 -16.25
N LEU A 26 6.63 -30.35 -16.62
CA LEU A 26 6.37 -28.98 -16.13
C LEU A 26 7.53 -27.96 -16.21
N SER A 27 7.65 -27.10 -17.22
CA SER A 27 6.78 -25.93 -17.56
C SER A 27 6.61 -24.90 -16.44
N GLY A 28 6.94 -23.63 -16.71
CA GLY A 28 6.71 -22.49 -15.79
C GLY A 28 8.01 -21.69 -15.55
N ALA A 29 8.52 -20.96 -16.53
CA ALA A 29 8.06 -19.60 -16.84
C ALA A 29 8.00 -18.70 -15.59
N THR A 30 9.09 -17.97 -15.34
CA THR A 30 9.15 -16.88 -14.36
C THR A 30 8.19 -15.75 -14.74
N THR A 31 7.34 -15.32 -13.81
CA THR A 31 6.66 -14.02 -13.87
C THR A 31 6.99 -13.19 -12.63
N VAL A 32 7.23 -11.90 -12.88
CA VAL A 32 7.74 -10.90 -11.93
C VAL A 32 6.56 -10.17 -11.26
N THR A 33 6.74 -9.69 -10.04
CA THR A 33 5.95 -8.58 -9.46
C THR A 33 6.93 -7.70 -8.66
N VAL A 34 7.58 -6.68 -9.25
CA VAL A 34 7.06 -5.43 -9.84
C VAL A 34 6.40 -4.54 -8.79
N VAL A 35 7.01 -3.37 -8.54
CA VAL A 35 6.34 -2.24 -7.89
C VAL A 35 5.13 -1.86 -8.74
N HIS A 36 3.91 -2.13 -8.24
CA HIS A 36 2.70 -1.76 -8.95
C HIS A 36 2.53 -0.23 -8.94
N PHE A 37 3.12 0.44 -9.93
CA PHE A 37 2.77 1.79 -10.29
C PHE A 37 1.29 1.79 -10.71
N THR A 38 0.40 2.16 -9.79
CA THR A 38 -1.00 2.42 -10.13
C THR A 38 -1.08 3.68 -11.01
N PRO A 39 -2.15 3.88 -11.80
CA PRO A 39 -2.18 4.97 -12.78
C PRO A 39 -1.97 6.39 -12.21
N SER A 40 -2.29 6.58 -10.93
CA SER A 40 -2.00 7.82 -10.19
C SER A 40 -0.50 8.14 -10.06
N TYR A 41 0.39 7.14 -10.14
CA TYR A 41 1.85 7.29 -10.03
C TYR A 41 2.59 7.15 -11.35
N TRP A 42 1.90 6.86 -12.47
CA TRP A 42 2.58 6.71 -13.76
C TRP A 42 3.32 7.98 -14.22
N HIS A 43 2.93 9.16 -13.72
CA HIS A 43 3.65 10.42 -14.00
C HIS A 43 5.07 10.45 -13.40
N LEU A 44 5.39 9.57 -12.46
CA LEU A 44 6.72 9.40 -11.85
C LEU A 44 7.61 8.39 -12.59
N LEU A 45 7.07 7.65 -13.57
CA LEU A 45 7.87 6.68 -14.34
C LEU A 45 8.97 7.41 -15.14
N PRO A 46 10.17 6.81 -15.32
CA PRO A 46 11.20 7.36 -16.18
C PRO A 46 10.69 7.68 -17.58
N HIS A 47 11.00 8.89 -18.06
CA HIS A 47 10.56 9.47 -19.35
C HIS A 47 9.03 9.64 -19.53
N SER A 48 8.22 9.41 -18.49
CA SER A 48 6.76 9.48 -18.56
C SER A 48 6.21 10.81 -19.11
N LYS A 49 5.04 10.71 -19.73
CA LYS A 49 4.15 11.82 -20.11
C LYS A 49 2.83 11.79 -19.35
N CYS A 50 2.65 10.88 -18.40
CA CYS A 50 1.37 10.63 -17.73
C CYS A 50 0.86 11.75 -16.81
N GLY A 51 1.59 12.88 -16.69
CA GLY A 51 1.15 14.11 -16.03
C GLY A 51 0.97 15.31 -16.98
N GLY A 52 0.81 15.08 -18.28
CA GLY A 52 0.56 16.16 -19.26
C GLY A 52 -0.87 16.73 -19.23
N GLU A 53 -1.11 17.79 -20.02
CA GLU A 53 -2.39 18.52 -20.08
C GLU A 53 -3.42 17.87 -21.03
N ARG A 54 -3.02 16.89 -21.84
CA ARG A 54 -3.88 16.22 -22.83
C ARG A 54 -3.98 14.72 -22.55
N GLN A 55 -4.06 14.36 -21.27
CA GLN A 55 -4.17 12.96 -20.84
C GLN A 55 -5.53 12.34 -21.14
N SER A 56 -5.55 11.02 -21.27
CA SER A 56 -6.70 10.17 -21.53
C SER A 56 -6.69 8.97 -20.58
N PRO A 57 -7.84 8.35 -20.24
CA PRO A 57 -9.18 8.66 -20.75
C PRO A 57 -9.76 9.94 -20.14
N VAL A 58 -10.92 10.40 -20.61
CA VAL A 58 -11.62 11.59 -20.09
C VAL A 58 -13.09 11.28 -19.82
N ASP A 59 -13.74 12.10 -18.98
CA ASP A 59 -15.20 12.12 -18.89
C ASP A 59 -15.79 12.96 -20.03
N ILE A 60 -16.80 12.41 -20.72
CA ILE A 60 -17.47 13.02 -21.85
C ILE A 60 -18.79 13.65 -21.38
N GLU A 61 -18.73 14.89 -20.91
CA GLU A 61 -19.91 15.65 -20.50
C GLU A 61 -20.77 16.06 -21.72
N LYS A 62 -21.87 15.36 -22.01
CA LYS A 62 -22.71 15.53 -23.21
C LYS A 62 -23.17 16.98 -23.44
N LYS A 63 -23.41 17.73 -22.36
CA LYS A 63 -23.80 19.15 -22.38
C LYS A 63 -22.71 20.11 -22.89
N SER A 64 -21.42 19.71 -22.86
CA SER A 64 -20.27 20.54 -23.27
C SER A 64 -19.72 20.18 -24.65
N VAL A 65 -20.18 19.07 -25.23
CA VAL A 65 -19.72 18.56 -26.52
C VAL A 65 -20.19 19.45 -27.68
N VAL A 66 -19.27 19.79 -28.58
CA VAL A 66 -19.55 20.64 -29.75
C VAL A 66 -19.82 19.76 -30.97
N VAL A 67 -20.95 19.93 -31.65
CA VAL A 67 -21.20 19.23 -32.93
C VAL A 67 -20.26 19.78 -34.00
N ASP A 68 -19.54 18.90 -34.70
CA ASP A 68 -18.69 19.25 -35.84
C ASP A 68 -19.16 18.51 -37.09
N GLU A 69 -19.78 19.25 -38.01
CA GLU A 69 -20.34 18.71 -39.25
C GLU A 69 -19.28 18.08 -40.18
N ARG A 70 -17.98 18.34 -39.96
CA ARG A 70 -16.88 17.75 -40.74
C ARG A 70 -16.58 16.31 -40.33
N LEU A 71 -17.08 15.86 -39.18
CA LEU A 71 -16.97 14.48 -38.71
C LEU A 71 -17.99 13.59 -39.45
N LYS A 72 -17.68 13.31 -40.72
CA LYS A 72 -18.43 12.38 -41.60
C LYS A 72 -18.09 10.92 -41.26
N SER A 73 -18.70 9.98 -42.00
CA SER A 73 -18.46 8.54 -41.86
C SER A 73 -16.98 8.14 -41.97
N PHE A 74 -16.64 7.03 -41.32
CA PHE A 74 -15.36 6.35 -41.48
C PHE A 74 -15.35 5.45 -42.73
N THR A 75 -14.16 5.23 -43.26
CA THR A 75 -13.85 4.15 -44.20
C THR A 75 -13.02 3.11 -43.44
N PHE A 76 -13.57 1.91 -43.27
CA PHE A 76 -12.90 0.75 -42.69
C PHE A 76 -12.45 -0.16 -43.83
N THR A 77 -11.15 -0.41 -43.93
CA THR A 77 -10.56 -1.30 -44.94
C THR A 77 -10.21 -2.62 -44.26
N LYS A 78 -10.73 -3.73 -44.78
CA LYS A 78 -10.46 -5.10 -44.29
C LYS A 78 -10.80 -5.35 -42.80
N PHE A 79 -11.76 -4.61 -42.23
CA PHE A 79 -12.25 -4.95 -40.89
C PHE A 79 -13.06 -6.27 -40.89
N ASP A 80 -13.51 -6.70 -42.07
CA ASP A 80 -14.16 -7.97 -42.43
C ASP A 80 -13.18 -9.12 -42.71
N ASP A 81 -11.86 -8.89 -42.67
CA ASP A 81 -10.86 -9.94 -42.89
C ASP A 81 -10.78 -10.88 -41.67
N LYS A 82 -11.46 -12.03 -41.81
CA LYS A 82 -11.57 -13.12 -40.82
C LYS A 82 -10.25 -13.77 -40.41
N HIS A 83 -9.15 -13.47 -41.10
CA HIS A 83 -7.83 -14.01 -40.81
C HIS A 83 -6.81 -12.93 -40.45
N ALA A 84 -7.23 -11.68 -40.23
CA ALA A 84 -6.36 -10.59 -39.87
C ALA A 84 -5.77 -10.70 -38.46
N ILE A 85 -6.48 -11.34 -37.52
CA ILE A 85 -6.00 -11.57 -36.16
C ILE A 85 -4.90 -12.65 -36.20
N GLU A 86 -3.71 -12.32 -35.69
CA GLU A 86 -2.59 -13.26 -35.60
C GLU A 86 -2.68 -14.06 -34.29
N TYR A 87 -2.85 -13.36 -33.17
CA TYR A 87 -2.89 -13.98 -31.85
C TYR A 87 -3.58 -13.11 -30.80
N ILE A 88 -4.06 -13.77 -29.76
CA ILE A 88 -4.54 -13.17 -28.51
C ILE A 88 -3.51 -13.44 -27.40
N ILE A 89 -3.28 -12.46 -26.53
CA ILE A 89 -2.32 -12.54 -25.43
C ILE A 89 -2.88 -11.89 -24.16
N ASN A 90 -2.67 -12.55 -23.03
CA ASN A 90 -2.86 -11.98 -21.71
C ASN A 90 -1.60 -11.19 -21.33
N THR A 91 -1.68 -9.87 -21.24
CA THR A 91 -0.51 -9.02 -20.90
C THR A 91 -0.30 -8.84 -19.40
N GLY A 92 -1.18 -9.40 -18.56
CA GLY A 92 -1.32 -9.05 -17.14
C GLY A 92 -2.01 -7.69 -16.89
N HIS A 93 -2.24 -6.90 -17.95
CA HIS A 93 -2.83 -5.56 -17.89
C HIS A 93 -3.89 -5.31 -18.98
N ALA A 94 -4.22 -6.32 -19.79
CA ALA A 94 -5.32 -6.38 -20.75
C ALA A 94 -5.34 -7.76 -21.43
N VAL A 95 -6.51 -8.17 -21.95
CA VAL A 95 -6.59 -9.14 -23.05
C VAL A 95 -6.38 -8.35 -24.34
N LYS A 96 -5.35 -8.70 -25.12
CA LYS A 96 -4.95 -7.99 -26.34
C LYS A 96 -4.89 -8.96 -27.53
N CYS A 97 -5.56 -8.59 -28.62
CA CYS A 97 -5.46 -9.23 -29.93
C CYS A 97 -4.51 -8.43 -30.83
N THR A 98 -3.52 -9.07 -31.44
CA THR A 98 -2.58 -8.47 -32.39
C THR A 98 -2.89 -8.91 -33.81
N LEU A 99 -2.85 -7.98 -34.76
CA LEU A 99 -3.11 -8.24 -36.17
C LEU A 99 -1.81 -8.57 -36.93
N LYS A 100 -1.91 -9.38 -37.98
CA LYS A 100 -0.79 -9.70 -38.86
C LYS A 100 -0.30 -8.44 -39.59
N GLN A 101 1.02 -8.30 -39.74
CA GLN A 101 1.62 -7.11 -40.37
C GLN A 101 1.22 -6.91 -41.84
N ASP A 102 0.89 -8.00 -42.55
CA ASP A 102 0.46 -8.02 -43.95
C ASP A 102 -1.06 -7.98 -44.15
N ALA A 103 -1.85 -8.05 -43.06
CA ALA A 103 -3.31 -8.03 -43.15
C ALA A 103 -3.84 -6.75 -43.83
N ALA A 104 -3.14 -5.61 -43.67
CA ALA A 104 -3.53 -4.31 -44.23
C ALA A 104 -4.94 -3.84 -43.80
N VAL A 105 -5.27 -4.05 -42.53
CA VAL A 105 -6.48 -3.52 -41.88
C VAL A 105 -6.28 -2.03 -41.58
N GLU A 106 -7.11 -1.15 -42.15
CA GLU A 106 -6.87 0.31 -42.10
C GLU A 106 -8.14 1.11 -41.81
N ILE A 107 -7.95 2.29 -41.21
CA ILE A 107 -9.01 3.28 -40.98
C ILE A 107 -8.66 4.63 -41.61
N SER A 108 -9.67 5.26 -42.21
CA SER A 108 -9.62 6.63 -42.70
C SER A 108 -11.03 7.25 -42.67
N GLY A 109 -11.23 8.48 -43.16
CA GLY A 109 -12.48 9.19 -42.98
C GLY A 109 -12.69 9.57 -41.51
N GLY A 110 -13.94 9.75 -41.05
CA GLY A 110 -14.20 10.07 -39.64
C GLY A 110 -13.65 11.43 -39.18
N GLY A 111 -13.22 12.30 -40.11
CA GLY A 111 -12.43 13.50 -39.81
C GLY A 111 -10.98 13.24 -39.40
N LEU A 112 -10.44 12.03 -39.61
CA LEU A 112 -9.00 11.76 -39.54
C LEU A 112 -8.30 12.37 -40.76
N LYS A 113 -7.09 12.94 -40.57
CA LYS A 113 -6.31 13.59 -41.64
C LYS A 113 -5.50 12.62 -42.52
N HIS A 114 -5.29 11.41 -42.03
CA HIS A 114 -4.38 10.41 -42.61
C HIS A 114 -5.07 9.04 -42.67
N VAL A 115 -4.46 8.11 -43.41
CA VAL A 115 -4.79 6.68 -43.31
C VAL A 115 -3.98 6.09 -42.14
N TYR A 116 -4.62 5.28 -41.31
CA TYR A 116 -3.98 4.61 -40.17
C TYR A 116 -4.10 3.11 -40.35
N SER A 117 -2.99 2.39 -40.18
CA SER A 117 -2.95 0.92 -40.17
C SER A 117 -3.18 0.41 -38.76
N THR A 118 -4.16 -0.47 -38.60
CA THR A 118 -4.55 -1.06 -37.31
C THR A 118 -3.49 -2.07 -36.87
N LEU A 119 -3.08 -2.01 -35.60
CA LEU A 119 -2.02 -2.89 -35.05
C LEU A 119 -2.58 -3.96 -34.12
N GLN A 120 -3.52 -3.56 -33.27
CA GLN A 120 -4.03 -4.39 -32.19
C GLN A 120 -5.37 -3.84 -31.69
N PHE A 121 -6.16 -4.69 -31.04
CA PHE A 121 -7.24 -4.25 -30.16
C PHE A 121 -7.15 -4.93 -28.80
N HIS A 122 -7.63 -4.26 -27.76
CA HIS A 122 -7.59 -4.76 -26.38
C HIS A 122 -8.78 -4.31 -25.57
N PHE A 123 -8.99 -4.97 -24.44
CA PHE A 123 -10.17 -4.78 -23.58
C PHE A 123 -9.79 -4.26 -22.20
N HIS A 124 -10.63 -3.38 -21.69
CA HIS A 124 -10.63 -2.83 -20.34
C HIS A 124 -11.93 -3.22 -19.63
N TRP A 125 -11.83 -3.60 -18.35
CA TRP A 125 -12.98 -4.04 -17.55
C TRP A 125 -12.77 -3.86 -16.05
N GLY A 126 -13.86 -3.83 -15.31
CA GLY A 126 -13.90 -3.52 -13.88
C GLY A 126 -13.92 -4.76 -12.99
N SER A 127 -14.63 -4.64 -11.87
CA SER A 127 -14.92 -5.74 -10.93
C SER A 127 -16.34 -6.28 -11.07
N GLY A 128 -17.23 -5.58 -11.79
CA GLY A 128 -18.61 -5.99 -12.03
C GLY A 128 -19.26 -5.27 -13.21
N ASP A 129 -20.58 -5.37 -13.27
CA ASP A 129 -21.38 -5.03 -14.47
C ASP A 129 -21.62 -3.51 -14.66
N SER A 130 -20.71 -2.64 -14.20
CA SER A 130 -20.87 -1.16 -14.31
C SER A 130 -19.60 -0.32 -14.07
N ASP A 131 -18.41 -0.91 -13.89
CA ASP A 131 -17.24 -0.19 -13.37
C ASP A 131 -15.96 -0.28 -14.23
N GLY A 132 -16.04 -0.65 -15.53
CA GLY A 132 -14.87 -1.10 -16.29
C GLY A 132 -14.40 -0.33 -17.52
N SER A 133 -15.17 0.60 -18.09
CA SER A 133 -14.67 1.42 -19.20
C SER A 133 -13.64 2.46 -18.74
N GLU A 134 -12.68 2.77 -19.59
CA GLU A 134 -11.68 3.80 -19.31
C GLU A 134 -12.32 5.19 -19.40
N HIS A 135 -13.05 5.44 -20.49
CA HIS A 135 -13.87 6.64 -20.66
C HIS A 135 -15.17 6.56 -19.86
N THR A 136 -15.70 7.71 -19.50
CA THR A 136 -17.06 7.86 -18.95
C THR A 136 -17.87 8.85 -19.79
N VAL A 137 -19.19 8.82 -19.68
CA VAL A 137 -20.11 9.75 -20.38
C VAL A 137 -21.09 10.33 -19.35
N ASP A 138 -21.08 11.64 -19.13
CA ASP A 138 -21.72 12.28 -17.96
C ASP A 138 -21.42 11.54 -16.64
N SER A 139 -20.14 11.21 -16.42
CA SER A 139 -19.63 10.42 -15.30
C SER A 139 -20.17 8.99 -15.16
N HIS A 140 -21.00 8.52 -16.11
CA HIS A 140 -21.39 7.11 -16.20
C HIS A 140 -20.26 6.28 -16.82
N ARG A 141 -19.89 5.17 -16.14
CA ARG A 141 -18.91 4.19 -16.59
C ARG A 141 -19.64 2.94 -17.08
N TYR A 142 -19.20 2.41 -18.21
CA TYR A 142 -19.74 1.21 -18.82
C TYR A 142 -19.05 -0.05 -18.23
N PRO A 143 -19.64 -1.25 -18.37
CA PRO A 143 -19.06 -2.48 -17.83
C PRO A 143 -17.68 -2.82 -18.41
N MET A 144 -17.48 -2.55 -19.70
CA MET A 144 -16.24 -2.83 -20.42
C MET A 144 -16.00 -1.80 -21.54
N GLU A 145 -14.77 -1.67 -22.02
CA GLU A 145 -14.42 -0.89 -23.22
C GLU A 145 -13.37 -1.61 -24.07
N MET A 146 -13.56 -1.60 -25.40
CA MET A 146 -12.57 -2.07 -26.37
C MET A 146 -11.85 -0.90 -27.03
N HIS A 147 -10.52 -0.97 -27.07
CA HIS A 147 -9.66 -0.01 -27.75
C HIS A 147 -8.99 -0.64 -28.97
N ILE A 148 -9.34 -0.16 -30.16
CA ILE A 148 -8.69 -0.53 -31.43
C ILE A 148 -7.62 0.52 -31.74
N VAL A 149 -6.34 0.12 -31.72
CA VAL A 149 -5.18 1.04 -31.84
C VAL A 149 -4.58 0.96 -33.24
N SER A 150 -4.55 2.10 -33.93
CA SER A 150 -4.01 2.24 -35.28
C SER A 150 -2.90 3.30 -35.33
N LYS A 151 -1.79 3.01 -36.01
CA LYS A 151 -0.73 4.00 -36.27
C LYS A 151 -0.93 4.66 -37.62
N ARG A 152 -0.48 5.90 -37.80
CA ARG A 152 -0.35 6.52 -39.13
C ARG A 152 0.40 5.59 -40.09
N LYS A 153 -0.14 5.40 -41.29
CA LYS A 153 0.40 4.47 -42.29
C LYS A 153 1.80 4.90 -42.76
N ASP A 154 2.01 6.21 -42.86
CA ASP A 154 3.23 6.87 -43.31
C ASP A 154 4.36 6.95 -42.26
N LEU A 155 4.10 6.54 -41.01
CA LEU A 155 5.06 6.61 -39.90
C LEU A 155 5.47 5.23 -39.39
N THR A 156 6.70 5.11 -38.88
CA THR A 156 7.06 4.03 -37.95
C THR A 156 6.33 4.19 -36.61
N LEU A 157 6.31 3.16 -35.77
CA LEU A 157 5.67 3.25 -34.44
C LEU A 157 6.39 4.27 -33.54
N ASP A 158 7.72 4.33 -33.60
CA ASP A 158 8.54 5.25 -32.81
C ASP A 158 8.38 6.72 -33.20
N GLU A 159 8.02 7.01 -34.45
CA GLU A 159 7.64 8.34 -34.92
C GLU A 159 6.18 8.65 -34.57
N ALA A 160 5.29 7.67 -34.69
CA ALA A 160 3.88 7.80 -34.35
C ALA A 160 3.68 8.18 -32.86
N VAL A 161 4.34 7.50 -31.92
CA VAL A 161 4.24 7.82 -30.47
C VAL A 161 4.86 9.19 -30.09
N LYS A 162 5.56 9.85 -31.01
CA LYS A 162 6.13 11.20 -30.84
C LYS A 162 5.35 12.28 -31.60
N THR A 163 4.40 11.89 -32.45
CA THR A 163 3.63 12.78 -33.33
C THR A 163 2.23 13.01 -32.76
N HIS A 164 1.77 14.26 -32.66
CA HIS A 164 0.52 14.62 -31.97
C HIS A 164 -0.77 13.95 -32.52
N ASP A 165 -0.75 13.55 -33.79
CA ASP A 165 -1.78 12.75 -34.47
C ASP A 165 -1.20 11.45 -35.05
N GLY A 166 -0.12 10.94 -34.45
CA GLY A 166 0.57 9.73 -34.89
C GLY A 166 -0.23 8.44 -34.73
N LEU A 167 -1.15 8.43 -33.76
CA LEU A 167 -2.05 7.31 -33.47
C LEU A 167 -3.51 7.76 -33.59
N ALA A 168 -4.37 6.85 -34.05
CA ALA A 168 -5.82 6.95 -33.93
C ALA A 168 -6.31 5.75 -33.13
N VAL A 169 -7.13 6.00 -32.11
CA VAL A 169 -7.70 4.93 -31.27
C VAL A 169 -9.22 5.04 -31.30
N LEU A 170 -9.86 3.90 -31.57
CA LEU A 170 -11.30 3.74 -31.55
C LEU A 170 -11.72 3.08 -30.23
N GLY A 171 -12.50 3.79 -29.41
CA GLY A 171 -13.10 3.28 -28.18
C GLY A 171 -14.54 2.85 -28.42
N PHE A 172 -14.87 1.61 -28.06
CA PHE A 172 -16.22 1.07 -28.09
C PHE A 172 -16.61 0.61 -26.69
N PHE A 173 -17.66 1.18 -26.11
CA PHE A 173 -18.24 0.67 -24.89
C PHE A 173 -18.88 -0.70 -25.12
N ILE A 174 -18.83 -1.57 -24.12
CA ILE A 174 -19.36 -2.93 -24.15
C ILE A 174 -20.28 -3.10 -22.95
N GLU A 175 -21.50 -3.60 -23.18
CA GLU A 175 -22.51 -3.89 -22.15
C GLU A 175 -22.98 -5.35 -22.20
N THR A 176 -23.54 -5.82 -21.07
CA THR A 176 -24.24 -7.11 -20.97
C THR A 176 -25.42 -7.17 -21.92
N GLY A 177 -25.39 -8.10 -22.87
CA GLY A 177 -26.55 -8.42 -23.72
C GLY A 177 -27.58 -9.26 -22.96
N THR A 178 -28.85 -8.83 -22.96
CA THR A 178 -29.97 -9.72 -22.67
C THR A 178 -30.23 -10.65 -23.86
N THR A 179 -31.10 -11.66 -23.70
CA THR A 179 -31.34 -12.78 -24.63
C THR A 179 -32.00 -12.42 -25.97
N GLY A 180 -31.77 -11.21 -26.50
CA GLY A 180 -32.21 -10.72 -27.81
C GLY A 180 -31.08 -10.40 -28.80
N SER A 181 -29.81 -10.46 -28.39
CA SER A 181 -28.67 -10.39 -29.33
C SER A 181 -28.74 -11.53 -30.36
N SER A 182 -28.33 -11.28 -31.60
CA SER A 182 -28.38 -12.32 -32.63
C SER A 182 -27.50 -13.52 -32.26
N SER A 183 -27.93 -14.73 -32.63
CA SER A 183 -27.19 -15.96 -32.30
C SER A 183 -25.77 -15.97 -32.89
N SER A 184 -25.55 -15.26 -34.00
CA SER A 184 -24.26 -15.10 -34.67
C SER A 184 -23.31 -14.13 -33.97
N GLU A 185 -23.75 -12.95 -33.54
CA GLU A 185 -22.89 -12.00 -32.80
C GLU A 185 -22.39 -12.64 -31.49
N MET A 186 -23.28 -13.36 -30.80
CA MET A 186 -22.94 -14.09 -29.59
C MET A 186 -22.12 -15.38 -29.87
N ASP A 187 -22.09 -15.90 -31.10
CA ASP A 187 -21.20 -16.99 -31.52
C ASP A 187 -19.77 -16.49 -31.80
N THR A 188 -19.61 -15.34 -32.45
CA THR A 188 -18.29 -14.71 -32.66
C THR A 188 -17.62 -14.38 -31.32
N TRP A 189 -18.36 -13.80 -30.38
CA TRP A 189 -17.83 -13.54 -29.04
C TRP A 189 -17.50 -14.84 -28.29
N LYS A 190 -18.28 -15.93 -28.45
CA LYS A 190 -17.91 -17.24 -27.91
C LYS A 190 -16.61 -17.77 -28.51
N LYS A 191 -16.42 -17.69 -29.84
CA LYS A 191 -15.17 -18.08 -30.51
C LYS A 191 -13.97 -17.31 -29.97
N LEU A 192 -14.08 -15.99 -29.80
CA LEU A 192 -12.99 -15.20 -29.22
C LEU A 192 -12.74 -15.56 -27.75
N THR A 193 -13.80 -15.63 -26.93
CA THR A 193 -13.68 -15.95 -25.50
C THR A 193 -13.22 -17.38 -25.22
N HIS A 194 -13.41 -18.33 -26.15
CA HIS A 194 -12.90 -19.69 -26.04
C HIS A 194 -11.37 -19.70 -25.80
N TYR A 195 -10.65 -18.82 -26.50
CA TYR A 195 -9.20 -18.67 -26.35
C TYR A 195 -8.75 -18.14 -24.97
N LEU A 196 -9.64 -17.53 -24.16
CA LEU A 196 -9.29 -17.07 -22.81
C LEU A 196 -8.83 -18.22 -21.90
N SER A 197 -9.43 -19.40 -22.07
CA SER A 197 -9.02 -20.63 -21.38
C SER A 197 -7.57 -21.04 -21.72
N SER A 198 -7.07 -20.65 -22.90
CA SER A 198 -5.69 -20.90 -23.36
C SER A 198 -4.71 -19.79 -22.97
N ILE A 199 -5.17 -18.66 -22.41
CA ILE A 199 -4.32 -17.52 -22.01
C ILE A 199 -4.49 -17.09 -20.54
N THR A 200 -4.74 -18.05 -19.64
CA THR A 200 -4.99 -17.80 -18.21
C THR A 200 -3.80 -17.19 -17.45
N ASN A 201 -2.56 -17.44 -17.89
CA ASN A 201 -1.35 -16.93 -17.24
C ASN A 201 -0.87 -15.60 -17.86
N ILE A 202 -0.26 -14.72 -17.05
CA ILE A 202 0.39 -13.50 -17.56
C ILE A 202 1.44 -13.88 -18.61
N SER A 203 1.48 -13.13 -19.72
CA SER A 203 2.31 -13.34 -20.91
C SER A 203 1.98 -14.58 -21.76
N SER A 204 0.94 -15.36 -21.43
CA SER A 204 0.52 -16.47 -22.29
C SER A 204 -0.23 -16.00 -23.54
N LYS A 205 0.10 -16.60 -24.68
CA LYS A 205 -0.36 -16.27 -26.04
C LYS A 205 -1.01 -17.49 -26.69
N ALA A 206 -2.11 -17.28 -27.42
CA ALA A 206 -2.72 -18.27 -28.30
C ALA A 206 -2.88 -17.70 -29.72
N GLU A 207 -2.53 -18.48 -30.74
CA GLU A 207 -2.76 -18.11 -32.14
C GLU A 207 -4.25 -18.24 -32.47
N VAL A 208 -4.79 -17.29 -33.22
CA VAL A 208 -6.21 -17.28 -33.59
C VAL A 208 -6.37 -17.99 -34.93
N THR A 209 -6.98 -19.18 -34.88
CA THR A 209 -7.25 -20.06 -36.03
C THR A 209 -8.71 -20.02 -36.49
N GLU A 210 -9.61 -19.58 -35.62
CA GLU A 210 -11.03 -19.35 -35.94
C GLU A 210 -11.21 -18.18 -36.92
N GLU A 211 -12.24 -18.26 -37.76
CA GLU A 211 -12.67 -17.15 -38.60
C GLU A 211 -13.36 -16.06 -37.75
N ILE A 212 -12.59 -15.03 -37.37
CA ILE A 212 -13.06 -13.90 -36.57
C ILE A 212 -12.57 -12.60 -37.21
N SER A 213 -13.49 -11.78 -37.72
CA SER A 213 -13.17 -10.41 -38.16
C SER A 213 -13.48 -9.37 -37.06
N ILE A 214 -12.99 -8.14 -37.23
CA ILE A 214 -13.30 -7.04 -36.31
C ILE A 214 -14.75 -6.59 -36.48
N ASP A 215 -15.27 -6.61 -37.70
CA ASP A 215 -16.68 -6.28 -37.97
C ASP A 215 -17.64 -7.30 -37.34
N ASP A 216 -17.28 -8.59 -37.28
CA ASP A 216 -18.08 -9.61 -36.58
C ASP A 216 -18.14 -9.37 -35.05
N LEU A 217 -17.10 -8.79 -34.45
CA LEU A 217 -17.04 -8.45 -33.02
C LEU A 217 -17.81 -7.15 -32.71
N LEU A 218 -17.78 -6.18 -33.63
CA LEU A 218 -18.50 -4.91 -33.52
C LEU A 218 -20.01 -5.05 -33.79
N GLY A 219 -20.40 -6.05 -34.59
CA GLY A 219 -21.80 -6.32 -34.93
C GLY A 219 -22.49 -5.11 -35.58
N SER A 220 -23.76 -4.91 -35.23
CA SER A 220 -24.61 -3.85 -35.82
C SER A 220 -24.41 -2.41 -35.28
N VAL A 221 -23.38 -2.15 -34.47
CA VAL A 221 -23.14 -0.84 -33.83
C VAL A 221 -23.01 0.32 -34.84
N ASN A 222 -23.66 1.46 -34.54
CA ASN A 222 -23.65 2.66 -35.37
C ASN A 222 -22.29 3.39 -35.39
N ARG A 223 -21.44 2.98 -36.32
CA ARG A 223 -20.13 3.57 -36.62
C ARG A 223 -20.17 4.98 -37.24
N ASN A 224 -21.33 5.67 -37.27
CA ASN A 224 -21.45 7.08 -37.66
C ASN A 224 -21.67 8.02 -36.46
N ALA A 225 -21.97 7.50 -35.28
CA ALA A 225 -22.28 8.28 -34.08
C ALA A 225 -21.13 8.19 -33.06
N PHE A 226 -20.28 9.22 -32.97
CA PHE A 226 -19.08 9.21 -32.13
C PHE A 226 -18.70 10.57 -31.55
N TYR A 227 -17.88 10.53 -30.52
CA TYR A 227 -17.14 11.66 -29.95
C TYR A 227 -15.70 11.68 -30.46
N ARG A 228 -15.10 12.86 -30.59
CA ARG A 228 -13.72 13.08 -31.09
C ARG A 228 -12.99 14.08 -30.20
N TYR A 229 -11.78 13.72 -29.77
CA TYR A 229 -10.85 14.63 -29.10
C TYR A 229 -9.38 14.21 -29.30
N ASN A 230 -8.43 15.09 -29.01
CA ASN A 230 -7.01 14.75 -29.00
C ASN A 230 -6.54 14.48 -27.56
N GLY A 231 -5.81 13.39 -27.37
CA GLY A 231 -5.43 12.90 -26.05
C GLY A 231 -4.18 12.04 -26.03
N SER A 232 -4.06 11.22 -25.00
CA SER A 232 -2.90 10.34 -24.78
C SER A 232 -3.23 8.87 -25.00
N LEU A 233 -2.21 8.02 -25.01
CA LEU A 233 -2.37 6.62 -24.62
C LEU A 233 -2.87 6.55 -23.17
N THR A 234 -3.70 5.56 -22.87
CA THR A 234 -4.24 5.25 -21.53
C THR A 234 -3.37 4.28 -20.75
N THR A 235 -2.16 4.00 -21.23
CA THR A 235 -1.13 3.15 -20.63
C THR A 235 0.22 3.86 -20.66
N PRO A 236 1.20 3.51 -19.79
CA PRO A 236 2.53 4.11 -19.79
C PRO A 236 3.21 3.99 -21.17
N GLN A 237 3.91 5.02 -21.68
CA GLN A 237 4.28 6.29 -21.05
C GLN A 237 3.25 7.43 -21.19
N CYS A 238 2.01 7.11 -21.59
CA CYS A 238 0.91 8.06 -21.81
C CYS A 238 1.23 9.18 -22.82
N ASN A 239 1.86 8.83 -23.93
CA ASN A 239 2.21 9.73 -25.02
C ASN A 239 0.97 10.46 -25.56
N GLU A 240 1.00 11.79 -25.60
CA GLU A 240 -0.06 12.66 -26.11
C GLU A 240 -0.07 12.74 -27.66
N ALA A 241 -0.21 11.56 -28.27
CA ALA A 241 -0.07 11.28 -29.69
C ALA A 241 -1.37 10.75 -30.34
N VAL A 242 -2.49 10.74 -29.60
CA VAL A 242 -3.70 9.99 -29.95
C VAL A 242 -4.84 10.92 -30.40
N VAL A 243 -5.39 10.63 -31.57
CA VAL A 243 -6.71 11.12 -31.99
C VAL A 243 -7.76 10.10 -31.56
N TRP A 244 -8.49 10.40 -30.48
CA TRP A 244 -9.52 9.53 -29.93
C TRP A 244 -10.82 9.63 -30.70
N THR A 245 -11.47 8.48 -30.89
CA THR A 245 -12.83 8.36 -31.40
C THR A 245 -13.61 7.41 -30.50
N VAL A 246 -14.55 7.91 -29.71
CA VAL A 246 -15.35 7.08 -28.79
C VAL A 246 -16.77 6.96 -29.34
N PHE A 247 -17.20 5.75 -29.69
CA PHE A 247 -18.51 5.51 -30.28
C PHE A 247 -19.64 5.58 -29.24
N LYS A 248 -20.80 6.12 -29.63
CA LYS A 248 -21.91 6.40 -28.72
C LYS A 248 -22.78 5.19 -28.40
N GLU A 249 -22.79 4.21 -29.30
CA GLU A 249 -23.55 2.98 -29.14
C GLU A 249 -22.62 1.86 -28.67
N SER A 250 -23.07 1.13 -27.65
CA SER A 250 -22.33 0.03 -27.04
C SER A 250 -22.47 -1.26 -27.84
N VAL A 251 -21.39 -2.03 -27.97
CA VAL A 251 -21.47 -3.45 -28.35
C VAL A 251 -22.18 -4.22 -27.22
N LYS A 252 -23.00 -5.22 -27.57
CA LYS A 252 -23.71 -6.09 -26.61
C LYS A 252 -23.12 -7.49 -26.63
N MET A 253 -22.72 -8.02 -25.47
CA MET A 253 -22.17 -9.38 -25.35
C MET A 253 -22.34 -9.98 -23.96
N MET A 254 -21.98 -11.25 -23.77
CA MET A 254 -21.79 -11.85 -22.46
C MET A 254 -20.40 -11.49 -21.92
N MET A 255 -20.33 -10.86 -20.75
CA MET A 255 -19.06 -10.41 -20.16
C MET A 255 -18.12 -11.58 -19.82
N PHE A 256 -16.83 -11.43 -20.15
CA PHE A 256 -15.76 -12.38 -19.83
C PHE A 256 -14.73 -12.01 -18.73
N PRO A 257 -14.84 -10.94 -17.90
CA PRO A 257 -13.88 -10.65 -16.82
C PRO A 257 -13.51 -11.85 -15.93
N ALA A 258 -14.50 -12.65 -15.54
CA ALA A 258 -14.31 -13.83 -14.71
C ALA A 258 -13.48 -14.94 -15.40
N GLN A 259 -13.45 -14.96 -16.74
CA GLN A 259 -12.71 -15.93 -17.56
C GLN A 259 -11.27 -15.48 -17.84
N ALA A 260 -11.00 -14.17 -17.73
CA ALA A 260 -9.65 -13.62 -17.89
C ALA A 260 -8.76 -13.81 -16.64
N GLY A 261 -9.35 -13.97 -15.46
CA GLY A 261 -8.62 -14.28 -14.21
C GLY A 261 -8.03 -13.08 -13.46
N TYR A 262 -8.29 -11.85 -13.91
CA TYR A 262 -7.90 -10.60 -13.25
C TYR A 262 -8.93 -9.49 -13.55
N GLN A 263 -8.98 -8.45 -12.72
CA GLN A 263 -10.03 -7.42 -12.72
C GLN A 263 -9.43 -6.01 -12.52
N LYS A 264 -10.26 -4.97 -12.68
CA LYS A 264 -9.89 -3.54 -12.51
C LYS A 264 -8.77 -3.12 -13.48
N VAL A 265 -8.98 -3.44 -14.74
CA VAL A 265 -8.04 -3.33 -15.85
C VAL A 265 -8.28 -2.03 -16.63
N PHE A 266 -8.31 -0.88 -15.94
CA PHE A 266 -8.60 0.43 -16.53
C PHE A 266 -7.86 1.58 -15.80
N ARG A 267 -7.54 2.64 -16.55
CA ARG A 267 -7.04 3.92 -16.04
C ARG A 267 -8.23 4.81 -15.62
N PRO A 268 -8.18 5.48 -14.45
CA PRO A 268 -9.16 6.51 -14.08
C PRO A 268 -9.20 7.67 -15.09
N THR A 269 -10.36 8.33 -15.21
CA THR A 269 -10.49 9.54 -16.04
C THR A 269 -9.53 10.65 -15.60
N GLN A 270 -8.97 11.32 -16.59
CA GLN A 270 -7.99 12.40 -16.47
C GLN A 270 -8.70 13.73 -16.76
N PRO A 271 -8.23 14.87 -16.22
CA PRO A 271 -8.90 16.15 -16.45
C PRO A 271 -8.94 16.53 -17.93
N LEU A 272 -10.01 17.17 -18.37
CA LEU A 272 -10.14 17.61 -19.76
C LEU A 272 -9.25 18.82 -20.09
N HIS A 273 -8.89 19.62 -19.07
CA HIS A 273 -8.20 20.90 -19.19
C HIS A 273 -8.95 21.84 -20.18
N SER A 274 -8.24 22.53 -21.06
CA SER A 274 -8.80 23.47 -22.05
C SER A 274 -9.30 22.80 -23.34
N ARG A 275 -9.26 21.46 -23.43
CA ARG A 275 -9.69 20.72 -24.62
C ARG A 275 -11.20 20.77 -24.81
N LYS A 276 -11.63 20.72 -26.07
CA LYS A 276 -13.04 20.51 -26.44
C LYS A 276 -13.21 19.10 -26.99
N ILE A 277 -14.33 18.47 -26.63
CA ILE A 277 -14.78 17.22 -27.23
C ILE A 277 -15.78 17.59 -28.32
N TYR A 278 -15.62 16.97 -29.49
CA TYR A 278 -16.51 17.15 -30.63
C TYR A 278 -17.43 15.94 -30.78
N SER A 279 -18.60 16.12 -31.40
CA SER A 279 -19.53 15.05 -31.78
C SER A 279 -19.71 15.04 -33.29
N SER A 280 -19.79 13.86 -33.90
CA SER A 280 -20.39 13.75 -35.23
C SER A 280 -21.84 14.21 -35.21
N SER A 281 -22.30 14.82 -36.32
CA SER A 281 -23.72 15.04 -36.55
C SER A 281 -24.38 13.68 -36.73
N SER A 282 -25.37 13.34 -35.89
CA SER A 282 -26.14 12.11 -36.06
C SER A 282 -26.75 12.06 -37.45
N ALA A 283 -26.47 11.00 -38.22
CA ALA A 283 -27.18 10.77 -39.47
C ALA A 283 -28.69 10.75 -39.19
N PRO A 284 -29.53 11.41 -40.00
CA PRO A 284 -30.97 11.42 -39.79
C PRO A 284 -31.52 10.00 -39.98
N GLY A 285 -31.82 9.34 -38.86
CA GLY A 285 -32.52 8.05 -38.85
C GLY A 285 -33.87 8.18 -39.55
N ALA A 286 -34.29 7.11 -40.23
CA ALA A 286 -35.50 7.10 -41.03
C ALA A 286 -36.74 7.54 -40.23
N LYS A 287 -37.64 8.29 -40.90
CA LYS A 287 -38.87 8.81 -40.30
C LYS A 287 -39.76 7.65 -39.80
N ALA A 288 -39.82 7.44 -38.49
CA ALA A 288 -40.92 6.70 -37.88
C ALA A 288 -42.19 7.54 -37.96
N SER A 289 -43.21 7.04 -38.67
CA SER A 289 -44.48 7.75 -38.83
C SER A 289 -45.21 7.93 -37.51
N ILE A 290 -45.60 9.17 -37.22
CA ILE A 290 -46.44 9.53 -36.09
C ILE A 290 -47.85 8.94 -36.28
N ILE A 291 -48.32 8.18 -35.30
CA ILE A 291 -49.77 7.96 -35.07
C ILE A 291 -50.10 8.50 -33.67
N VAL A 292 -50.97 9.50 -33.63
CA VAL A 292 -51.41 10.19 -32.40
C VAL A 292 -52.68 9.54 -31.86
N LEU A 293 -52.71 9.21 -30.56
CA LEU A 293 -53.95 9.05 -29.79
C LEU A 293 -53.84 9.65 -28.37
N LEU A 294 -54.07 10.96 -28.32
CA LEU A 294 -54.89 11.73 -27.36
C LEU A 294 -55.05 11.31 -25.87
N SER A 295 -54.56 12.19 -24.98
CA SER A 295 -55.25 12.76 -23.78
C SER A 295 -55.46 11.91 -22.49
N PRO A 296 -55.60 12.53 -21.29
CA PRO A 296 -54.78 13.61 -20.70
C PRO A 296 -54.36 13.37 -19.22
N CYS A 297 -53.47 14.23 -18.72
CA CYS A 297 -52.81 14.24 -17.40
C CYS A 297 -53.68 14.06 -16.13
N LEU A 298 -53.11 13.44 -15.08
CA LEU A 298 -52.79 14.14 -13.80
C LEU A 298 -51.94 13.30 -12.81
N GLY A 299 -51.00 13.96 -12.10
CA GLY A 299 -50.62 13.60 -10.71
C GLY A 299 -49.33 12.81 -10.47
N ALA A 300 -48.40 13.43 -9.73
CA ALA A 300 -47.25 12.84 -9.00
C ALA A 300 -46.24 11.99 -9.82
N LEU A 301 -45.05 12.50 -10.16
CA LEU A 301 -43.87 12.55 -9.26
C LEU A 301 -43.76 11.35 -8.31
N LEU A 302 -42.76 10.49 -8.51
CA LEU A 302 -41.79 10.15 -7.46
C LEU A 302 -40.51 9.55 -8.07
N TYR A 303 -39.40 9.82 -7.40
CA TYR A 303 -38.03 9.44 -7.77
C TYR A 303 -37.80 7.92 -7.77
N ASN A 304 -36.78 7.47 -8.53
CA ASN A 304 -35.91 6.37 -8.11
C ASN A 304 -34.48 6.58 -8.65
N PRO A 305 -33.47 6.80 -7.78
CA PRO A 305 -32.08 6.93 -8.19
C PRO A 305 -31.43 5.55 -8.37
N ILE A 306 -30.72 5.36 -9.49
CA ILE A 306 -29.85 4.20 -9.67
C ILE A 306 -28.53 4.49 -8.94
N TYR A 307 -28.23 3.69 -7.91
CA TYR A 307 -27.06 3.86 -7.06
C TYR A 307 -25.78 3.34 -7.74
N CYS A 308 -24.72 4.15 -7.76
CA CYS A 308 -23.38 3.69 -8.12
C CYS A 308 -22.79 2.79 -7.02
N ALA A 309 -22.20 1.67 -7.40
CA ALA A 309 -21.45 0.81 -6.48
C ALA A 309 -20.03 1.36 -6.22
N SER A 310 -19.53 1.17 -4.99
CA SER A 310 -18.21 1.62 -4.54
C SER A 310 -17.09 0.66 -4.97
N THR A 311 -15.87 1.21 -5.10
CA THR A 311 -14.65 0.44 -5.40
C THR A 311 -14.17 -0.32 -4.16
N ASP A 312 -14.82 -1.43 -3.85
CA ASP A 312 -14.51 -2.19 -2.64
C ASP A 312 -13.20 -2.99 -2.81
N VAL A 313 -12.48 -3.11 -1.69
CA VAL A 313 -11.32 -4.00 -1.56
C VAL A 313 -11.82 -5.33 -1.01
N GLU A 314 -11.26 -6.46 -1.46
CA GLU A 314 -11.78 -7.78 -1.07
C GLU A 314 -11.34 -8.15 0.36
N TRP A 315 -12.23 -7.92 1.32
CA TRP A 315 -12.04 -8.21 2.74
C TRP A 315 -13.19 -9.04 3.31
N CYS A 316 -12.98 -9.74 4.42
CA CYS A 316 -13.98 -10.57 5.10
C CYS A 316 -13.73 -10.64 6.61
N TYR A 317 -14.52 -11.44 7.34
CA TYR A 317 -14.27 -11.79 8.74
C TYR A 317 -13.91 -13.28 8.94
N HIS A 318 -14.42 -14.17 8.09
CA HIS A 318 -14.46 -15.62 8.36
C HIS A 318 -13.36 -16.46 7.68
N LEU A 319 -12.65 -15.94 6.67
CA LEU A 319 -11.56 -16.65 5.99
C LEU A 319 -10.20 -16.11 6.45
N ALA A 320 -9.23 -17.00 6.63
CA ALA A 320 -7.86 -16.63 7.03
C ALA A 320 -7.22 -15.59 6.10
N ASP A 321 -7.49 -15.68 4.80
CA ASP A 321 -6.83 -14.88 3.77
C ASP A 321 -7.39 -13.46 3.60
N CYS A 322 -8.53 -13.14 4.22
CA CYS A 322 -9.17 -11.83 4.14
C CYS A 322 -9.73 -11.28 5.47
N ASN A 323 -9.52 -11.97 6.60
CA ASN A 323 -9.98 -11.49 7.91
C ASN A 323 -9.20 -10.27 8.44
N ASP A 324 -9.61 -9.77 9.59
CA ASP A 324 -9.12 -8.54 10.21
C ASP A 324 -7.62 -8.54 10.57
N THR A 325 -6.99 -9.71 10.78
CA THR A 325 -5.52 -9.78 10.93
C THR A 325 -4.81 -9.48 9.60
N ARG A 326 -5.49 -9.70 8.48
CA ARG A 326 -4.99 -9.52 7.13
C ARG A 326 -5.30 -8.15 6.54
N TRP A 327 -6.26 -7.40 7.10
CA TRP A 327 -6.63 -6.06 6.61
C TRP A 327 -5.46 -5.06 6.53
N PRO A 328 -4.51 -5.01 7.48
CA PRO A 328 -3.29 -4.20 7.34
C PRO A 328 -2.39 -4.62 6.17
N THR A 329 -2.57 -5.83 5.62
CA THR A 329 -1.85 -6.30 4.41
C THR A 329 -2.65 -6.14 3.12
N ILE A 330 -3.96 -6.39 3.12
CA ILE A 330 -4.80 -6.25 1.90
C ILE A 330 -5.22 -4.78 1.64
N VAL A 331 -5.27 -3.94 2.68
CA VAL A 331 -5.54 -2.50 2.55
C VAL A 331 -4.52 -1.66 3.34
N PRO A 332 -3.21 -1.80 3.04
CA PRO A 332 -2.13 -1.24 3.87
C PRO A 332 -2.17 0.29 3.94
N LYS A 333 -2.74 0.95 2.92
CA LYS A 333 -2.79 2.41 2.80
C LYS A 333 -3.42 3.12 4.01
N TYR A 334 -4.43 2.51 4.64
CA TYR A 334 -4.97 3.07 5.88
C TYR A 334 -5.18 2.03 7.00
N CYS A 335 -5.32 0.72 6.73
CA CYS A 335 -5.50 -0.28 7.80
C CYS A 335 -4.24 -0.54 8.66
N ASN A 336 -3.09 0.03 8.30
CA ASN A 336 -1.86 0.05 9.10
C ASN A 336 -1.56 1.45 9.70
N GLY A 337 -2.61 2.22 10.01
CA GLY A 337 -2.49 3.59 10.53
C GLY A 337 -2.04 3.70 12.00
N SER A 338 -1.71 4.93 12.39
CA SER A 338 -1.37 5.33 13.77
C SER A 338 -2.59 5.58 14.67
N ARG A 339 -3.77 5.84 14.10
CA ARG A 339 -5.06 6.10 14.77
C ARG A 339 -6.10 5.07 14.36
N GLN A 340 -5.75 3.79 14.45
CA GLN A 340 -6.65 2.71 14.08
C GLN A 340 -7.67 2.41 15.17
N SER A 341 -8.90 2.18 14.72
CA SER A 341 -10.03 1.72 15.50
C SER A 341 -10.39 0.28 15.10
N PRO A 342 -11.00 -0.51 15.99
CA PRO A 342 -11.40 -0.15 17.35
C PRO A 342 -10.24 -0.21 18.36
N ILE A 343 -10.43 0.32 19.56
CA ILE A 343 -9.45 0.29 20.65
C ILE A 343 -10.05 -0.27 21.95
N ASN A 344 -9.18 -0.69 22.87
CA ASN A 344 -9.54 -0.81 24.28
C ASN A 344 -9.48 0.56 24.95
N ILE A 345 -10.62 1.03 25.45
CA ILE A 345 -10.73 2.28 26.21
C ILE A 345 -10.37 1.98 27.67
N VAL A 346 -9.16 2.36 28.07
CA VAL A 346 -8.76 2.35 29.49
C VAL A 346 -9.38 3.57 30.16
N SER A 347 -10.46 3.37 30.94
CA SER A 347 -11.28 4.46 31.49
C SER A 347 -10.51 5.33 32.48
N ALA A 348 -9.58 4.73 33.24
CA ALA A 348 -8.68 5.43 34.16
C ALA A 348 -7.70 6.39 33.46
N ASN A 349 -7.39 6.15 32.18
CA ASN A 349 -6.51 7.01 31.38
C ASN A 349 -7.28 8.08 30.59
N ALA A 350 -8.63 8.10 30.65
CA ALA A 350 -9.43 9.02 29.87
C ALA A 350 -9.43 10.43 30.49
N GLU A 351 -8.81 11.38 29.80
CA GLU A 351 -8.65 12.75 30.27
C GLU A 351 -9.97 13.54 30.25
N THR A 352 -10.22 14.39 31.25
CA THR A 352 -11.40 15.26 31.25
C THR A 352 -11.26 16.41 30.25
N ASN A 353 -12.27 16.61 29.39
CA ASN A 353 -12.37 17.73 28.45
C ASN A 353 -13.68 18.49 28.66
N ASP A 354 -13.58 19.73 29.16
CA ASP A 354 -14.71 20.61 29.49
C ASP A 354 -15.52 21.08 28.25
N LYS A 355 -15.00 20.86 27.03
CA LYS A 355 -15.73 21.16 25.79
C LYS A 355 -16.76 20.10 25.39
N LEU A 356 -16.69 18.90 25.96
CA LEU A 356 -17.58 17.80 25.62
C LEU A 356 -18.99 18.07 26.18
N THR A 357 -19.82 18.68 25.34
CA THR A 357 -21.20 19.08 25.64
C THR A 357 -22.20 17.95 25.35
N GLU A 358 -23.50 18.23 25.50
CA GLU A 358 -24.53 17.29 25.07
C GLU A 358 -24.72 17.32 23.54
N PHE A 359 -25.25 16.22 23.02
CA PHE A 359 -25.61 16.08 21.61
C PHE A 359 -27.04 16.55 21.35
N THR A 360 -27.25 17.18 20.20
CA THR A 360 -28.59 17.36 19.62
C THR A 360 -28.79 16.29 18.55
N PHE A 361 -29.83 15.47 18.72
CA PHE A 361 -30.22 14.43 17.76
C PHE A 361 -31.44 14.91 16.97
N TYR A 362 -31.36 14.89 15.64
CA TYR A 362 -32.43 15.35 14.76
C TYR A 362 -33.09 14.15 14.10
N ASN A 363 -34.42 14.06 14.21
CA ASN A 363 -35.26 13.00 13.65
C ASN A 363 -34.98 11.56 14.17
N TYR A 364 -34.25 11.39 15.28
CA TYR A 364 -34.04 10.07 15.91
C TYR A 364 -35.35 9.44 16.43
N SER A 365 -36.34 10.27 16.75
CA SER A 365 -37.69 9.88 17.16
C SER A 365 -38.66 9.65 15.98
N SER A 366 -38.21 9.83 14.73
CA SER A 366 -39.06 9.66 13.55
C SER A 366 -39.27 8.18 13.24
N THR A 367 -40.54 7.80 13.06
CA THR A 367 -40.96 6.44 12.68
C THR A 367 -40.76 6.13 11.20
N THR A 368 -40.27 7.09 10.40
CA THR A 368 -39.95 6.94 8.97
C THR A 368 -38.48 7.20 8.65
N ALA A 369 -37.64 7.42 9.66
CA ALA A 369 -36.21 7.69 9.47
C ALA A 369 -35.40 6.46 9.00
N LEU A 370 -35.88 5.25 9.31
CA LEU A 370 -35.24 4.00 8.91
C LEU A 370 -35.79 3.56 7.55
N LYS A 371 -34.95 3.52 6.51
CA LYS A 371 -35.36 3.30 5.12
C LYS A 371 -35.37 1.82 4.73
N SER A 372 -34.23 1.15 4.90
CA SER A 372 -34.03 -0.22 4.45
C SER A 372 -32.97 -0.93 5.27
N ILE A 373 -33.17 -2.22 5.52
CA ILE A 373 -32.23 -3.12 6.18
C ILE A 373 -31.65 -4.11 5.15
N GLN A 374 -30.34 -4.34 5.22
CA GLN A 374 -29.57 -5.12 4.25
C GLN A 374 -28.55 -6.03 4.94
N ASN A 375 -28.46 -7.29 4.53
CA ASN A 375 -27.28 -8.12 4.77
C ASN A 375 -26.25 -7.81 3.67
N THR A 376 -25.12 -7.21 4.03
CA THR A 376 -24.08 -6.82 3.06
C THR A 376 -23.11 -7.96 2.72
N GLY A 377 -23.28 -9.15 3.30
CA GLY A 377 -22.25 -10.20 3.35
C GLY A 377 -21.07 -9.86 4.26
N LYS A 378 -21.12 -8.71 4.95
CA LYS A 378 -20.11 -8.26 5.93
C LYS A 378 -20.74 -7.79 7.24
N THR A 379 -21.95 -7.26 7.24
CA THR A 379 -22.71 -6.82 8.42
C THR A 379 -24.21 -6.72 8.09
N VAL A 380 -25.06 -6.58 9.10
CA VAL A 380 -26.44 -6.08 8.94
C VAL A 380 -26.38 -4.55 9.02
N LYS A 381 -26.80 -3.89 7.93
CA LYS A 381 -26.77 -2.42 7.76
C LYS A 381 -28.18 -1.89 7.57
N VAL A 382 -28.55 -0.83 8.30
CA VAL A 382 -29.77 -0.05 8.10
C VAL A 382 -29.40 1.33 7.55
N SER A 383 -29.96 1.68 6.40
CA SER A 383 -29.79 3.00 5.78
C SER A 383 -30.86 3.97 6.26
N PHE A 384 -30.52 5.25 6.43
CA PHE A 384 -31.48 6.28 6.80
C PHE A 384 -32.13 6.96 5.59
N ASP A 385 -33.27 7.60 5.83
CA ASP A 385 -33.80 8.64 4.95
C ASP A 385 -33.22 10.02 5.32
N SER A 386 -33.44 11.00 4.45
CA SER A 386 -32.89 12.36 4.60
C SER A 386 -33.35 13.07 5.88
N GLY A 387 -32.46 13.89 6.45
CA GLY A 387 -32.76 14.74 7.60
C GLY A 387 -32.50 14.12 8.98
N VAL A 388 -32.03 12.87 9.07
CA VAL A 388 -31.44 12.33 10.31
C VAL A 388 -30.05 12.95 10.49
N LYS A 389 -29.81 13.62 11.62
CA LYS A 389 -28.56 14.36 11.88
C LYS A 389 -28.14 14.30 13.34
N VAL A 390 -26.88 14.66 13.60
CA VAL A 390 -26.33 14.89 14.95
C VAL A 390 -25.47 16.16 14.98
N SER A 391 -25.53 16.92 16.08
CA SER A 391 -24.65 18.06 16.37
C SER A 391 -24.33 18.14 17.87
N GLY A 392 -23.44 19.04 18.29
CA GLY A 392 -23.02 19.17 19.68
C GLY A 392 -21.91 18.20 20.07
N GLY A 393 -21.67 18.02 21.37
CA GLY A 393 -20.64 17.13 21.89
C GLY A 393 -19.20 17.43 21.40
N ASP A 394 -18.84 18.70 21.20
CA ASP A 394 -17.57 19.16 20.59
C ASP A 394 -17.32 18.60 19.16
N LEU A 395 -18.38 18.31 18.39
CA LEU A 395 -18.28 18.12 16.95
C LEU A 395 -18.10 19.47 16.23
N PHE A 396 -17.28 19.49 15.17
CA PHE A 396 -16.91 20.72 14.45
C PHE A 396 -18.10 21.44 13.77
N GLU A 397 -19.08 20.66 13.32
CA GLU A 397 -20.31 21.14 12.67
C GLU A 397 -21.45 20.13 12.91
N THR A 398 -22.58 20.30 12.23
CA THR A 398 -23.64 19.27 12.15
C THR A 398 -23.23 18.17 11.17
N TYR A 399 -23.54 16.92 11.48
CA TYR A 399 -23.28 15.76 10.63
C TYR A 399 -24.59 15.10 10.23
N ASP A 400 -24.74 14.77 8.95
CA ASP A 400 -25.84 13.95 8.42
C ASP A 400 -25.57 12.48 8.72
N SER A 401 -26.53 11.81 9.36
CA SER A 401 -26.47 10.38 9.63
C SER A 401 -26.74 9.62 8.33
N LEU A 402 -25.86 8.69 7.95
CA LEU A 402 -25.97 7.94 6.68
C LEU A 402 -26.59 6.55 6.88
N GLN A 403 -26.11 5.83 7.89
CA GLN A 403 -26.50 4.45 8.19
C GLN A 403 -26.14 4.08 9.63
N PHE A 404 -26.75 3.03 10.15
CA PHE A 404 -26.17 2.25 11.25
C PHE A 404 -25.92 0.79 10.83
N HIS A 405 -24.94 0.16 11.47
CA HIS A 405 -24.61 -1.25 11.27
C HIS A 405 -24.20 -1.89 12.59
N LEU A 406 -24.14 -3.22 12.62
CA LEU A 406 -23.86 -3.99 13.83
C LEU A 406 -22.61 -4.87 13.70
N HIS A 407 -21.96 -5.09 14.84
CA HIS A 407 -20.86 -6.03 15.04
C HIS A 407 -21.24 -7.01 16.15
N TRP A 408 -20.92 -8.30 15.99
CA TRP A 408 -21.36 -9.34 16.92
C TRP A 408 -20.46 -10.58 16.90
N GLY A 409 -20.42 -11.31 18.02
CA GLY A 409 -19.64 -12.53 18.16
C GLY A 409 -20.35 -13.77 17.59
N ASN A 410 -20.16 -14.92 18.24
CA ASN A 410 -20.96 -16.13 18.00
C ASN A 410 -22.05 -16.26 19.06
N GLY A 411 -23.17 -15.55 18.82
CA GLY A 411 -24.28 -15.41 19.74
C GLY A 411 -23.94 -14.63 21.01
N SER A 412 -24.89 -14.61 21.93
CA SER A 412 -24.80 -13.95 23.23
C SER A 412 -23.67 -14.45 24.15
N SER A 413 -23.16 -15.65 23.92
CA SER A 413 -22.12 -16.31 24.73
C SER A 413 -20.69 -16.01 24.31
N VAL A 414 -20.47 -15.49 23.10
CA VAL A 414 -19.14 -15.12 22.60
C VAL A 414 -19.16 -13.63 22.29
N PRO A 415 -18.35 -12.80 22.99
CA PRO A 415 -18.29 -11.37 22.72
C PRO A 415 -17.88 -11.03 21.27
N GLY A 416 -18.37 -9.89 20.79
CA GLY A 416 -18.01 -9.33 19.49
C GLY A 416 -18.35 -7.84 19.33
N SER A 417 -18.27 -7.06 20.41
CA SER A 417 -18.12 -5.60 20.29
C SER A 417 -16.73 -5.26 19.80
N GLU A 418 -16.64 -4.36 18.83
CA GLU A 418 -15.35 -3.98 18.26
C GLU A 418 -14.49 -3.23 19.29
N HIS A 419 -15.09 -2.29 20.03
CA HIS A 419 -14.46 -1.65 21.17
C HIS A 419 -14.52 -2.54 22.42
N THR A 420 -13.58 -2.30 23.33
CA THR A 420 -13.64 -2.79 24.72
C THR A 420 -13.45 -1.61 25.67
N VAL A 421 -13.92 -1.75 26.92
CA VAL A 421 -13.70 -0.76 27.99
C VAL A 421 -13.09 -1.47 29.18
N ASP A 422 -11.90 -1.06 29.60
CA ASP A 422 -11.10 -1.72 30.64
C ASP A 422 -10.95 -3.24 30.40
N GLY A 423 -10.83 -3.64 29.13
CA GLY A 423 -10.78 -5.03 28.69
C GLY A 423 -12.13 -5.76 28.64
N LYS A 424 -13.24 -5.17 29.12
CA LYS A 424 -14.59 -5.75 28.97
C LYS A 424 -15.02 -5.70 27.50
N HIS A 425 -15.36 -6.87 26.98
CA HIS A 425 -15.83 -7.12 25.63
C HIS A 425 -17.31 -7.53 25.70
N TYR A 426 -18.18 -6.84 24.96
CA TYR A 426 -19.63 -7.04 24.99
C TYR A 426 -20.10 -7.99 23.87
N PRO A 427 -21.29 -8.61 23.97
CA PRO A 427 -21.86 -9.47 22.92
C PRO A 427 -21.93 -8.84 21.53
N MET A 428 -22.37 -7.58 21.45
CA MET A 428 -22.50 -6.85 20.18
C MET A 428 -22.19 -5.35 20.37
N GLU A 429 -22.00 -4.65 19.25
CA GLU A 429 -21.91 -3.18 19.19
C GLU A 429 -22.67 -2.64 17.98
N LEU A 430 -23.32 -1.48 18.13
CA LEU A 430 -23.99 -0.75 17.05
C LEU A 430 -23.21 0.53 16.74
N HIS A 431 -22.92 0.76 15.46
CA HIS A 431 -22.23 1.95 14.96
C HIS A 431 -23.15 2.79 14.08
N ILE A 432 -23.41 4.04 14.47
CA ILE A 432 -24.07 5.04 13.62
C ILE A 432 -22.99 5.89 12.93
N VAL A 433 -22.96 5.89 11.59
CA VAL A 433 -21.98 6.64 10.80
C VAL A 433 -22.60 7.92 10.27
N ASN A 434 -21.93 9.03 10.53
CA ASN A 434 -22.37 10.39 10.18
C ASN A 434 -21.28 11.10 9.38
N LEU A 435 -21.66 11.93 8.41
CA LEU A 435 -20.78 12.71 7.53
C LEU A 435 -21.01 14.21 7.75
N LYS A 436 -19.96 15.04 7.74
CA LYS A 436 -20.10 16.51 7.81
C LYS A 436 -21.18 17.02 6.85
N SER A 437 -22.16 17.78 7.35
CA SER A 437 -23.26 18.30 6.53
C SER A 437 -22.74 19.19 5.39
N SER A 438 -21.64 19.93 5.60
CA SER A 438 -20.97 20.71 4.57
C SER A 438 -20.53 19.90 3.33
N TYR A 439 -20.39 18.58 3.44
CA TYR A 439 -20.00 17.69 2.33
C TYR A 439 -21.19 17.16 1.51
N ASN A 440 -22.43 17.48 1.87
CA ASN A 440 -23.63 17.20 1.05
C ASN A 440 -23.72 15.74 0.54
N GLY A 441 -23.40 14.76 1.38
CA GLY A 441 -23.42 13.33 1.03
C GLY A 441 -22.15 12.81 0.32
N ASN A 442 -21.15 13.65 0.04
CA ASN A 442 -19.89 13.23 -0.58
C ASN A 442 -18.96 12.51 0.41
N THR A 443 -19.13 11.20 0.52
CA THR A 443 -18.32 10.33 1.38
C THR A 443 -16.85 10.28 0.99
N THR A 444 -16.50 10.48 -0.29
CA THR A 444 -15.10 10.53 -0.77
C THR A 444 -14.32 11.68 -0.15
N VAL A 445 -14.95 12.85 0.01
CA VAL A 445 -14.35 13.99 0.74
C VAL A 445 -14.33 13.68 2.24
N GLY A 446 -15.40 13.08 2.77
CA GLY A 446 -15.49 12.66 4.17
C GLY A 446 -14.36 11.74 4.63
N VAL A 447 -13.97 10.74 3.83
CA VAL A 447 -12.87 9.81 4.18
C VAL A 447 -11.46 10.36 3.92
N ALA A 448 -11.36 11.57 3.33
CA ALA A 448 -10.11 12.28 3.09
C ALA A 448 -9.83 13.36 4.15
N ASP A 449 -10.85 13.83 4.87
CA ASP A 449 -10.72 14.69 6.05
C ASP A 449 -10.55 13.84 7.32
N SER A 450 -9.57 14.17 8.16
CA SER A 450 -9.30 13.49 9.42
C SER A 450 -10.44 13.58 10.46
N GLU A 451 -11.39 14.50 10.27
CA GLU A 451 -12.60 14.66 11.08
C GLU A 451 -13.88 14.61 10.24
N GLY A 452 -13.80 14.15 8.98
CA GLY A 452 -14.89 14.22 8.00
C GLY A 452 -16.08 13.33 8.34
N LEU A 453 -15.85 12.29 9.15
CA LEU A 453 -16.87 11.40 9.69
C LEU A 453 -16.95 11.51 11.21
N ALA A 454 -18.15 11.32 11.76
CA ALA A 454 -18.38 11.10 13.18
C ALA A 454 -19.07 9.75 13.37
N ALA A 455 -18.55 8.90 14.25
CA ALA A 455 -19.12 7.59 14.54
C ALA A 455 -19.61 7.53 15.99
N LEU A 456 -20.84 7.05 16.17
CA LEU A 456 -21.45 6.83 17.48
C LEU A 456 -21.48 5.33 17.76
N GLY A 457 -20.72 4.87 18.76
CA GLY A 457 -20.64 3.48 19.19
C GLY A 457 -21.49 3.22 20.43
N PHE A 458 -22.33 2.19 20.37
CA PHE A 458 -23.20 1.74 21.45
C PHE A 458 -22.99 0.25 21.73
N PHE A 459 -22.55 -0.08 22.95
CA PHE A 459 -22.48 -1.48 23.38
C PHE A 459 -23.87 -2.08 23.57
N ILE A 460 -24.02 -3.35 23.23
CA ILE A 460 -25.25 -4.12 23.46
C ILE A 460 -24.90 -5.29 24.37
N GLU A 461 -25.67 -5.43 25.45
CA GLU A 461 -25.46 -6.44 26.48
C GLU A 461 -26.74 -7.25 26.70
N VAL A 462 -26.58 -8.51 27.10
CA VAL A 462 -27.71 -9.34 27.50
C VAL A 462 -28.42 -8.67 28.68
N MET A 463 -29.75 -8.50 28.57
CA MET A 463 -30.55 -7.98 29.67
C MET A 463 -30.64 -8.97 30.83
N ASP A 464 -30.73 -8.47 32.06
CA ASP A 464 -30.78 -9.32 33.25
C ASP A 464 -32.08 -10.15 33.31
N GLY A 465 -31.95 -11.44 33.66
CA GLY A 465 -33.06 -12.39 33.76
C GLY A 465 -33.37 -13.16 32.48
N ASN A 466 -34.51 -13.85 32.47
CA ASN A 466 -34.91 -14.79 31.40
C ASN A 466 -35.96 -14.20 30.44
N ALA A 467 -35.98 -12.88 30.26
CA ALA A 467 -36.87 -12.24 29.30
C ALA A 467 -36.49 -12.62 27.85
N THR A 468 -37.50 -12.76 26.99
CA THR A 468 -37.35 -13.08 25.55
C THR A 468 -38.05 -12.04 24.69
N GLY A 469 -37.60 -11.84 23.45
CA GLY A 469 -38.19 -10.90 22.51
C GLY A 469 -38.26 -9.46 23.03
N SER A 470 -37.27 -9.00 23.79
CA SER A 470 -37.29 -7.73 24.51
C SER A 470 -35.99 -6.93 24.29
N PRO A 471 -36.04 -5.59 24.17
CA PRO A 471 -37.24 -4.75 24.08
C PRO A 471 -37.98 -4.93 22.74
N ALA A 472 -39.21 -4.41 22.66
CA ALA A 472 -40.06 -4.55 21.47
C ALA A 472 -39.46 -3.91 20.21
N SER A 473 -38.64 -2.86 20.36
CA SER A 473 -37.89 -2.23 19.28
C SER A 473 -36.89 -3.19 18.63
N TRP A 474 -36.09 -3.88 19.45
CA TRP A 474 -35.14 -4.89 18.99
C TRP A 474 -35.84 -6.11 18.42
N LYS A 475 -36.95 -6.56 19.01
CA LYS A 475 -37.79 -7.62 18.42
C LYS A 475 -38.24 -7.26 17.00
N THR A 476 -38.67 -6.02 16.80
CA THR A 476 -39.10 -5.47 15.50
C THR A 476 -37.93 -5.31 14.52
N LEU A 477 -36.72 -4.97 14.98
CA LEU A 477 -35.52 -4.96 14.14
C LEU A 477 -35.15 -6.38 13.67
N THR A 478 -35.14 -7.34 14.60
CA THR A 478 -34.72 -8.72 14.31
C THR A 478 -35.71 -9.51 13.47
N SER A 479 -36.99 -9.16 13.42
CA SER A 479 -37.96 -9.87 12.57
C SER A 479 -37.62 -9.77 11.08
N TYR A 480 -36.92 -8.71 10.65
CA TYR A 480 -36.46 -8.56 9.27
C TYR A 480 -35.28 -9.49 8.90
N LEU A 481 -34.57 -10.10 9.86
CA LEU A 481 -33.38 -10.91 9.57
C LEU A 481 -33.69 -12.11 8.68
N GLN A 482 -34.91 -12.66 8.77
CA GLN A 482 -35.35 -13.77 7.91
C GLN A 482 -35.46 -13.32 6.44
N ASP A 483 -35.93 -12.09 6.18
CA ASP A 483 -36.05 -11.53 4.84
C ASP A 483 -34.70 -11.15 4.21
N ILE A 484 -33.65 -10.99 5.05
CA ILE A 484 -32.28 -10.69 4.60
C ILE A 484 -31.26 -11.80 4.90
N THR A 485 -31.72 -13.04 4.93
CA THR A 485 -30.92 -14.25 5.23
C THR A 485 -29.60 -14.30 4.44
N ASN A 486 -29.60 -14.04 3.14
CA ASN A 486 -28.44 -14.21 2.25
C ASN A 486 -27.69 -12.89 1.98
N ALA A 487 -26.38 -12.94 1.72
CA ALA A 487 -25.61 -11.75 1.39
C ALA A 487 -26.14 -11.00 0.15
N GLY A 488 -26.13 -9.68 0.20
CA GLY A 488 -26.64 -8.78 -0.84
C GLY A 488 -28.13 -8.48 -0.73
N THR A 489 -28.92 -9.31 -0.03
CA THR A 489 -30.37 -9.12 0.11
C THR A 489 -30.71 -7.91 1.00
N SER A 490 -31.77 -7.19 0.63
CA SER A 490 -32.21 -5.95 1.27
C SER A 490 -33.73 -5.85 1.20
N VAL A 491 -34.35 -5.35 2.28
CA VAL A 491 -35.78 -5.03 2.31
C VAL A 491 -36.02 -3.63 2.88
N ASN A 492 -37.12 -3.01 2.45
CA ASN A 492 -37.56 -1.73 3.01
C ASN A 492 -38.19 -1.96 4.38
N MET A 493 -37.92 -1.08 5.34
CA MET A 493 -38.50 -1.17 6.67
C MET A 493 -39.89 -0.50 6.67
N THR A 494 -40.85 -1.09 7.39
CA THR A 494 -42.17 -0.47 7.59
C THR A 494 -42.10 0.59 8.69
N SER A 495 -42.98 1.59 8.60
CA SER A 495 -43.02 2.70 9.54
C SER A 495 -43.42 2.23 10.95
N GLY A 496 -42.68 2.68 11.96
CA GLY A 496 -42.99 2.41 13.37
C GLY A 496 -41.78 2.25 14.29
N LEU A 497 -40.63 1.87 13.76
CA LEU A 497 -39.37 1.77 14.52
C LEU A 497 -38.58 3.09 14.46
N THR A 498 -38.03 3.52 15.59
CA THR A 498 -37.26 4.78 15.73
C THR A 498 -35.85 4.48 16.25
N LEU A 499 -34.89 5.38 16.03
CA LEU A 499 -33.55 5.26 16.63
C LEU A 499 -33.62 5.41 18.15
N ASP A 500 -34.41 6.35 18.67
CA ASP A 500 -34.56 6.53 20.12
C ASP A 500 -35.08 5.25 20.82
N ALA A 501 -35.97 4.49 20.18
CA ALA A 501 -36.47 3.22 20.72
C ALA A 501 -35.44 2.07 20.62
N LEU A 502 -34.51 2.11 19.66
CA LEU A 502 -33.40 1.15 19.58
C LEU A 502 -32.29 1.45 20.60
N LEU A 503 -32.10 2.72 20.96
CA LEU A 503 -31.08 3.23 21.89
C LEU A 503 -31.63 3.42 23.32
N GLU A 504 -32.78 2.84 23.63
CA GLU A 504 -33.43 2.96 24.94
C GLU A 504 -32.52 2.43 26.07
N GLY A 505 -32.49 3.15 27.20
CA GLY A 505 -31.67 2.82 28.37
C GLY A 505 -30.25 3.42 28.39
N VAL A 506 -29.78 4.04 27.30
CA VAL A 506 -28.43 4.65 27.24
C VAL A 506 -28.45 6.12 27.67
N ASP A 507 -27.66 6.50 28.68
CA ASP A 507 -27.38 7.91 28.98
C ASP A 507 -26.44 8.53 27.92
N ARG A 508 -27.06 9.18 26.92
CA ARG A 508 -26.37 9.88 25.82
C ARG A 508 -25.62 11.15 26.25
N THR A 509 -25.54 11.47 27.54
CA THR A 509 -24.65 12.52 28.08
C THR A 509 -23.29 11.98 28.52
N LYS A 510 -23.16 10.65 28.67
CA LYS A 510 -21.94 9.96 29.16
C LYS A 510 -21.24 9.20 28.03
N TYR A 511 -20.10 9.72 27.58
CA TYR A 511 -19.34 9.09 26.49
C TYR A 511 -17.82 9.33 26.60
N TYR A 512 -17.08 8.54 25.83
CA TYR A 512 -15.67 8.72 25.52
C TYR A 512 -15.50 9.31 24.11
N ARG A 513 -14.49 10.16 23.92
CA ARG A 513 -14.16 10.81 22.65
C ARG A 513 -12.70 10.60 22.28
N TYR A 514 -12.43 10.14 21.06
CA TYR A 514 -11.09 10.08 20.48
C TYR A 514 -11.13 10.26 18.95
N LEU A 515 -9.98 10.50 18.32
CA LEU A 515 -9.83 10.50 16.86
C LEU A 515 -9.27 9.14 16.41
N GLY A 516 -9.96 8.47 15.50
CA GLY A 516 -9.65 7.11 15.07
C GLY A 516 -9.98 6.85 13.60
N SER A 517 -10.13 5.58 13.25
CA SER A 517 -10.41 5.14 11.89
C SER A 517 -11.81 4.58 11.72
N LEU A 518 -12.20 4.34 10.46
CA LEU A 518 -13.20 3.31 10.18
C LEU A 518 -12.70 1.98 10.77
N THR A 519 -13.58 1.22 11.40
CA THR A 519 -13.22 -0.10 11.92
C THR A 519 -13.10 -1.12 10.80
N THR A 520 -13.86 -0.99 9.71
CA THR A 520 -13.75 -1.82 8.50
C THR A 520 -12.85 -1.21 7.43
N PRO A 521 -12.34 -1.99 6.46
CA PRO A 521 -11.61 -1.47 5.32
C PRO A 521 -12.47 -0.48 4.51
N ALA A 522 -11.89 0.63 4.03
CA ALA A 522 -10.47 0.85 3.89
C ALA A 522 -9.70 1.34 5.15
N CYS A 523 -10.35 1.46 6.31
CA CYS A 523 -9.76 1.88 7.59
C CYS A 523 -9.20 3.32 7.62
N ASN A 524 -9.80 4.24 6.87
CA ASN A 524 -9.41 5.65 6.85
C ASN A 524 -9.46 6.28 8.25
N GLU A 525 -8.40 6.97 8.67
CA GLU A 525 -8.30 7.73 9.92
C GLU A 525 -9.06 9.08 9.85
N ALA A 526 -10.35 8.99 9.55
CA ALA A 526 -11.26 10.08 9.23
C ALA A 526 -12.36 10.29 10.30
N VAL A 527 -12.30 9.57 11.42
CA VAL A 527 -13.45 9.35 12.30
C VAL A 527 -13.26 10.00 13.67
N VAL A 528 -14.18 10.92 14.00
CA VAL A 528 -14.39 11.41 15.36
C VAL A 528 -15.27 10.41 16.10
N TRP A 529 -14.66 9.55 16.92
CA TRP A 529 -15.37 8.51 17.67
C TRP A 529 -16.03 9.06 18.92
N THR A 530 -17.27 8.63 19.16
CA THR A 530 -18.03 8.86 20.38
C THR A 530 -18.58 7.51 20.85
N VAL A 531 -18.00 6.94 21.91
CA VAL A 531 -18.43 5.64 22.45
C VAL A 531 -19.18 5.89 23.75
N PHE A 532 -20.46 5.52 23.80
CA PHE A 532 -21.31 5.75 24.96
C PHE A 532 -20.99 4.76 26.09
N LYS A 533 -21.10 5.23 27.34
CA LYS A 533 -20.70 4.43 28.51
C LYS A 533 -21.73 3.38 28.91
N ASP A 534 -23.01 3.68 28.71
CA ASP A 534 -24.12 2.81 29.09
C ASP A 534 -24.46 1.86 27.91
N SER A 535 -24.80 0.60 28.22
CA SER A 535 -25.13 -0.42 27.22
C SER A 535 -26.63 -0.52 26.95
N ILE A 536 -26.99 -0.75 25.69
CA ILE A 536 -28.34 -1.16 25.29
C ILE A 536 -28.58 -2.56 25.83
N LYS A 537 -29.71 -2.78 26.53
CA LYS A 537 -30.07 -4.09 27.10
C LYS A 537 -31.03 -4.82 26.17
N VAL A 538 -30.63 -6.00 25.69
CA VAL A 538 -31.39 -6.82 24.72
C VAL A 538 -31.47 -8.27 25.19
N SER A 539 -32.58 -8.94 24.95
CA SER A 539 -32.76 -10.33 25.36
C SER A 539 -31.87 -11.30 24.56
N LYS A 540 -31.46 -12.38 25.24
CA LYS A 540 -30.50 -13.36 24.73
C LYS A 540 -30.89 -13.92 23.34
N ASP A 541 -32.17 -14.27 23.20
CA ASP A 541 -32.75 -14.82 21.98
C ASP A 541 -32.65 -13.87 20.77
N LEU A 542 -32.77 -12.56 21.00
CA LEU A 542 -32.67 -11.57 19.93
C LEU A 542 -31.22 -11.32 19.50
N ILE A 543 -30.27 -11.38 20.43
CA ILE A 543 -28.82 -11.31 20.14
C ILE A 543 -28.40 -12.55 19.33
N ASP A 544 -28.86 -13.74 19.72
CA ASP A 544 -28.49 -15.00 19.07
C ASP A 544 -28.92 -15.06 17.59
N LEU A 545 -30.04 -14.41 17.22
CA LEU A 545 -30.55 -14.39 15.83
C LEU A 545 -29.53 -13.88 14.81
N PHE A 546 -28.68 -12.91 15.17
CA PHE A 546 -27.66 -12.37 14.24
C PHE A 546 -26.63 -13.43 13.83
N SER A 547 -26.27 -14.34 14.74
CA SER A 547 -25.34 -15.45 14.46
C SER A 547 -26.01 -16.71 13.90
N THR A 548 -27.34 -16.80 13.93
CA THR A 548 -28.07 -18.02 13.52
C THR A 548 -28.96 -17.84 12.28
N THR A 549 -29.19 -16.61 11.81
CA THR A 549 -30.13 -16.34 10.72
C THR A 549 -29.47 -15.80 9.44
N VAL A 550 -28.38 -15.03 9.53
CA VAL A 550 -27.76 -14.37 8.35
C VAL A 550 -26.44 -15.03 7.92
N TYR A 551 -26.21 -15.10 6.60
CA TYR A 551 -25.10 -15.80 5.95
C TYR A 551 -24.13 -14.85 5.27
N PHE A 552 -22.85 -15.25 5.20
CA PHE A 552 -21.78 -14.47 4.57
C PHE A 552 -21.84 -14.39 3.03
N ASN A 553 -22.61 -15.27 2.37
CA ASN A 553 -22.71 -15.36 0.91
C ASN A 553 -24.18 -15.55 0.45
N THR A 554 -24.40 -15.65 -0.86
CA THR A 554 -25.71 -15.72 -1.53
C THR A 554 -26.41 -17.09 -1.44
N SER A 555 -25.74 -18.10 -0.88
CA SER A 555 -26.23 -19.48 -0.77
C SER A 555 -26.49 -19.86 0.69
N THR A 556 -27.60 -20.57 0.94
CA THR A 556 -27.97 -21.07 2.28
C THR A 556 -27.03 -22.16 2.82
N ASN A 557 -26.11 -22.67 2.01
CA ASN A 557 -25.03 -23.57 2.42
C ASN A 557 -23.74 -22.82 2.81
N SER A 558 -23.76 -21.47 2.81
CA SER A 558 -22.67 -20.62 3.26
C SER A 558 -22.47 -20.74 4.79
N PRO A 559 -21.29 -20.39 5.35
CA PRO A 559 -21.17 -20.16 6.78
C PRO A 559 -22.09 -19.03 7.25
N LEU A 560 -22.73 -19.25 8.40
CA LEU A 560 -23.43 -18.23 9.17
C LEU A 560 -22.47 -17.11 9.58
N MET A 561 -23.00 -15.89 9.69
CA MET A 561 -22.25 -14.71 10.10
C MET A 561 -21.96 -14.76 11.59
N THR A 562 -20.83 -15.37 11.94
CA THR A 562 -20.30 -15.44 13.31
C THR A 562 -19.00 -14.63 13.39
N ASN A 563 -18.78 -13.93 14.51
CA ASN A 563 -17.59 -13.11 14.76
C ASN A 563 -17.37 -12.01 13.70
N VAL A 564 -18.41 -11.19 13.54
CA VAL A 564 -18.48 -10.03 12.65
C VAL A 564 -17.90 -8.79 13.33
N PHE A 565 -16.61 -8.83 13.68
CA PHE A 565 -15.93 -7.73 14.39
C PHE A 565 -14.41 -7.74 14.14
N ARG A 566 -13.81 -6.55 14.08
CA ARG A 566 -12.35 -6.33 14.07
C ARG A 566 -11.82 -6.39 15.50
N ARG A 567 -10.67 -7.05 15.72
CA ARG A 567 -9.99 -7.02 17.03
C ARG A 567 -9.51 -5.61 17.38
N THR A 568 -9.41 -5.29 18.67
CA THR A 568 -8.83 -4.03 19.14
C THR A 568 -7.40 -3.83 18.65
N GLN A 569 -7.09 -2.62 18.21
CA GLN A 569 -5.81 -2.21 17.64
C GLN A 569 -4.90 -1.69 18.75
N ALA A 570 -3.61 -2.04 18.69
CA ALA A 570 -2.63 -1.82 19.76
C ALA A 570 -2.04 -0.39 19.76
N ASN A 571 -2.92 0.62 19.78
CA ASN A 571 -2.57 2.02 19.59
C ASN A 571 -2.81 2.82 20.88
N GLU A 572 -1.80 3.54 21.38
CA GLU A 572 -1.95 4.48 22.50
C GLU A 572 -2.64 5.78 22.04
N LEU A 573 -3.97 5.71 21.87
CA LEU A 573 -4.77 6.87 21.48
C LEU A 573 -5.21 7.67 22.71
N ARG A 574 -5.12 9.00 22.61
CA ARG A 574 -5.61 9.92 23.66
C ARG A 574 -7.13 9.92 23.68
N VAL A 575 -7.71 9.25 24.68
CA VAL A 575 -9.15 9.25 24.95
C VAL A 575 -9.50 10.38 25.91
N THR A 576 -10.60 11.07 25.65
CA THR A 576 -11.16 12.11 26.51
C THR A 576 -12.59 11.77 26.96
N ASN A 577 -13.05 12.35 28.07
CA ASN A 577 -14.42 12.23 28.56
C ASN A 577 -14.93 13.59 29.10
N LYS A 578 -16.27 13.75 29.19
CA LYS A 578 -16.88 14.96 29.77
C LYS A 578 -16.52 15.04 31.25
N ARG A 579 -15.97 16.18 31.70
CA ARG A 579 -15.72 16.42 33.12
C ARG A 579 -17.04 16.30 33.89
N GLN A 580 -17.09 15.37 34.81
CA GLN A 580 -18.22 15.27 35.72
C GLN A 580 -18.13 16.41 36.72
N ASN A 581 -19.18 17.25 36.75
CA ASN A 581 -19.41 18.11 37.90
C ASN A 581 -19.72 17.20 39.08
N ILE A 582 -18.72 16.97 39.94
CA ILE A 582 -18.92 16.32 41.22
C ILE A 582 -19.80 17.27 42.05
N SER A 583 -21.09 16.95 42.14
CA SER A 583 -21.95 17.52 43.16
C SER A 583 -21.42 17.10 44.53
N GLU A 584 -21.48 18.02 45.51
CA GLU A 584 -20.89 17.85 46.83
C GLU A 584 -21.37 16.54 47.48
N GLY A 585 -20.44 15.63 47.76
CA GLY A 585 -20.79 14.25 48.12
C GLY A 585 -19.67 13.46 48.81
N LYS A 586 -19.44 13.77 50.09
CA LYS A 586 -18.57 13.02 51.04
C LYS A 586 -17.06 12.98 50.73
N LEU A 587 -16.32 13.83 51.45
CA LEU A 587 -14.97 13.47 51.89
C LEU A 587 -15.00 12.17 52.71
N LEU A 588 -14.07 11.26 52.45
CA LEU A 588 -13.47 10.44 53.49
C LEU A 588 -11.95 10.67 53.45
N SER A 589 -11.42 11.12 54.58
CA SER A 589 -10.08 11.67 54.73
C SER A 589 -9.05 10.60 55.09
N PHE A 590 -7.99 10.48 54.28
CA PHE A 590 -6.62 10.21 54.70
C PHE A 590 -5.73 10.81 53.59
N GLY A 591 -4.81 11.76 53.80
CA GLY A 591 -4.21 12.23 55.05
C GLY A 591 -2.73 11.85 55.09
N ILE A 592 -1.88 12.64 54.43
CA ILE A 592 -0.44 12.88 54.73
C ILE A 592 -0.02 14.16 53.98
N GLU A 593 0.83 14.96 54.61
CA GLU A 593 1.11 16.37 54.27
C GLU A 593 2.44 16.58 53.50
N GLY A 594 2.65 17.81 53.01
CA GLY A 594 3.87 18.31 52.36
C GLY A 594 3.62 18.62 50.87
N GLY A 595 3.36 19.87 50.45
CA GLY A 595 4.23 21.05 50.62
C GLY A 595 5.28 21.03 49.50
N VAL A 596 5.39 22.01 48.58
CA VAL A 596 5.34 23.48 48.74
C VAL A 596 4.75 24.17 47.48
N ASP A 597 4.24 25.40 47.65
CA ASP A 597 3.67 26.29 46.63
C ASP A 597 4.48 26.50 45.33
N LEU A 598 3.73 26.73 44.24
CA LEU A 598 4.21 27.30 42.96
C LEU A 598 3.42 28.57 42.61
N GLU A 599 3.88 29.73 43.10
CA GLU A 599 3.52 31.03 42.52
C GLU A 599 4.76 31.90 42.25
N ARG A 600 4.69 32.69 41.16
CA ARG A 600 5.75 33.55 40.57
C ARG A 600 6.96 32.75 40.06
N ILE A 601 7.22 32.71 38.75
CA ILE A 601 7.50 33.87 37.89
C ILE A 601 6.94 33.66 36.48
N ASN A 602 6.10 34.60 36.03
CA ASN A 602 5.66 34.68 34.65
C ASN A 602 6.23 35.96 34.02
N ARG A 603 7.32 35.84 33.24
CA ARG A 603 7.80 36.80 32.22
C ARG A 603 9.08 36.27 31.54
N GLY A 604 9.06 36.16 30.21
CA GLY A 604 10.29 36.06 29.40
C GLY A 604 10.52 34.77 28.60
N ARG A 605 9.74 34.54 27.53
CA ARG A 605 10.21 33.78 26.35
C ARG A 605 9.77 34.49 25.06
N PRO A 606 10.57 34.48 23.97
CA PRO A 606 10.25 35.22 22.74
C PRO A 606 9.05 34.62 21.98
N LYS A 607 8.32 35.47 21.24
CA LYS A 607 7.28 35.01 20.30
C LYS A 607 7.93 34.34 19.08
N LEU A 608 7.87 33.01 19.02
CA LEU A 608 8.22 32.23 17.83
C LEU A 608 7.18 32.45 16.71
N SER A 609 7.64 32.56 15.47
CA SER A 609 6.81 32.87 14.30
C SER A 609 5.98 31.66 13.81
N SER A 610 5.09 31.91 12.86
CA SER A 610 4.20 30.90 12.26
C SER A 610 4.94 29.74 11.59
N SER A 611 6.16 29.98 11.08
CA SER A 611 7.02 28.94 10.48
C SER A 611 7.68 28.06 11.55
N GLN A 612 8.11 28.63 12.68
CA GLN A 612 8.72 27.87 13.78
C GLN A 612 7.71 26.98 14.52
N ARG A 613 6.42 27.31 14.50
CA ARG A 613 5.35 26.46 15.05
C ARG A 613 4.98 25.24 14.19
N ARG A 614 5.39 25.18 12.92
CA ARG A 614 5.25 23.97 12.09
C ARG A 614 6.34 22.92 12.36
N PHE A 615 7.47 23.32 12.97
CA PHE A 615 8.65 22.45 13.11
C PHE A 615 8.58 21.48 14.31
N TYR A 616 7.75 21.76 15.33
CA TYR A 616 7.68 20.99 16.58
C TYR A 616 6.50 20.00 16.68
N ARG A 617 5.85 19.65 15.55
CA ARG A 617 4.72 18.71 15.50
C ARG A 617 4.99 17.40 14.73
N CYS A 618 6.23 17.14 14.34
CA CYS A 618 6.64 16.00 13.50
C CYS A 618 7.67 15.07 14.18
N GLN A 619 7.38 14.60 15.40
CA GLN A 619 8.14 13.51 16.05
C GLN A 619 7.18 12.58 16.81
N ARG A 620 7.50 11.27 16.81
CA ARG A 620 6.66 10.09 17.14
C ARG A 620 5.77 9.64 15.95
N MET A 621 5.86 8.40 15.43
CA MET A 621 6.71 7.25 15.74
C MET A 621 7.12 6.49 14.46
N VAL A 622 8.36 5.99 14.38
CA VAL A 622 8.78 4.92 13.45
C VAL A 622 9.78 4.02 14.19
N LEU A 623 9.30 2.93 14.80
CA LEU A 623 10.13 1.81 15.28
C LEU A 623 9.27 0.53 15.35
N SER A 624 9.01 -0.09 14.20
CA SER A 624 8.68 -1.52 14.08
C SER A 624 8.77 -1.96 12.61
N SER A 625 9.91 -2.55 12.23
CA SER A 625 10.08 -3.23 10.95
C SER A 625 9.61 -4.68 11.10
N SER A 626 8.57 -5.08 10.37
CA SER A 626 8.06 -6.47 10.36
C SER A 626 8.10 -7.01 8.93
N ILE A 627 8.86 -8.09 8.69
CA ILE A 627 9.23 -8.54 7.34
C ILE A 627 8.83 -10.01 7.09
N LEU A 628 7.70 -10.23 6.42
CA LEU A 628 7.19 -11.57 6.02
C LEU A 628 6.35 -11.42 4.73
N HIS A 629 6.52 -12.16 3.62
CA HIS A 629 7.34 -13.35 3.31
C HIS A 629 8.13 -13.13 2.00
N LEU A 630 9.40 -13.54 1.98
CA LEU A 630 10.09 -14.04 0.79
C LEU A 630 10.42 -15.53 1.09
N PRO A 631 10.75 -16.38 0.10
CA PRO A 631 11.40 -17.65 0.41
C PRO A 631 12.67 -17.40 1.22
N HIS A 632 13.12 -18.43 1.94
CA HIS A 632 14.27 -18.37 2.84
C HIS A 632 15.50 -17.70 2.21
N LEU A 633 16.33 -17.05 3.03
CA LEU A 633 17.53 -16.28 2.66
C LEU A 633 18.62 -17.08 1.90
N ILE A 634 18.35 -18.34 1.58
CA ILE A 634 19.25 -19.34 0.99
C ILE A 634 19.52 -19.11 -0.51
N ASP A 635 18.78 -18.21 -1.18
CA ASP A 635 18.98 -17.90 -2.61
C ASP A 635 18.97 -16.39 -2.86
N ASP A 636 20.03 -15.71 -2.42
CA ASP A 636 20.29 -14.30 -2.73
C ASP A 636 20.71 -14.07 -4.18
N THR A 637 21.21 -15.11 -4.85
CA THR A 637 21.62 -15.09 -6.27
C THR A 637 20.48 -14.67 -7.21
N ARG A 638 19.22 -14.91 -6.80
CA ARG A 638 18.03 -14.51 -7.56
C ARG A 638 17.53 -13.11 -7.26
N TRP A 639 18.01 -12.43 -6.23
CA TRP A 639 17.51 -11.07 -5.90
C TRP A 639 17.73 -10.06 -7.04
N PRO A 640 18.85 -10.04 -7.78
CA PRO A 640 19.00 -9.21 -8.98
C PRO A 640 18.00 -9.53 -10.11
N THR A 641 17.33 -10.69 -10.08
CA THR A 641 16.27 -11.09 -11.03
C THR A 641 14.87 -10.79 -10.49
N ILE A 642 14.67 -10.91 -9.17
CA ILE A 642 13.37 -10.67 -8.50
C ILE A 642 13.13 -9.16 -8.31
N VAL A 643 14.17 -8.41 -7.96
CA VAL A 643 14.14 -6.96 -7.67
C VAL A 643 15.27 -6.27 -8.46
N PRO A 644 15.27 -6.32 -9.80
CA PRO A 644 16.37 -5.82 -10.63
C PRO A 644 16.63 -4.32 -10.49
N GLU A 645 15.62 -3.53 -10.12
CA GLU A 645 15.73 -2.07 -9.92
C GLU A 645 16.69 -1.71 -8.78
N TYR A 646 16.78 -2.54 -7.74
CA TYR A 646 17.59 -2.28 -6.55
C TYR A 646 18.73 -3.28 -6.38
N CYS A 647 18.48 -4.59 -6.55
CA CYS A 647 19.49 -5.63 -6.30
C CYS A 647 20.49 -5.85 -7.45
N ASN A 648 20.26 -5.28 -8.64
CA ASN A 648 21.21 -5.29 -9.75
C ASN A 648 21.99 -3.96 -9.88
N GLY A 649 22.05 -3.18 -8.79
CA GLY A 649 22.79 -1.92 -8.73
C GLY A 649 24.32 -2.09 -8.74
N SER A 650 25.04 -1.00 -9.00
CA SER A 650 26.51 -0.99 -9.10
C SER A 650 27.23 -0.78 -7.76
N ARG A 651 26.50 -0.47 -6.67
CA ARG A 651 27.02 -0.25 -5.31
C ARG A 651 26.33 -1.18 -4.29
N GLN A 652 26.18 -2.44 -4.66
CA GLN A 652 25.59 -3.45 -3.79
C GLN A 652 26.52 -3.90 -2.66
N SER A 653 25.91 -4.26 -1.52
CA SER A 653 26.54 -4.79 -0.31
C SER A 653 25.97 -6.17 0.04
N PRO A 654 26.71 -7.05 0.74
CA PRO A 654 28.05 -6.84 1.30
C PRO A 654 29.16 -6.97 0.23
N ILE A 655 30.38 -6.56 0.59
CA ILE A 655 31.58 -6.71 -0.25
C ILE A 655 32.71 -7.46 0.48
N ASN A 656 33.63 -8.03 -0.30
CA ASN A 656 34.95 -8.41 0.20
C ASN A 656 35.86 -7.18 0.23
N ILE A 657 36.25 -6.74 1.42
CA ILE A 657 37.17 -5.63 1.61
C ILE A 657 38.59 -6.16 1.42
N VAL A 658 39.21 -5.83 0.28
CA VAL A 658 40.64 -6.06 0.06
C VAL A 658 41.42 -4.96 0.78
N SER A 659 42.04 -5.28 1.91
CA SER A 659 42.66 -4.30 2.81
C SER A 659 43.82 -3.55 2.14
N ALA A 660 44.57 -4.23 1.28
CA ALA A 660 45.66 -3.65 0.49
C ALA A 660 45.19 -2.62 -0.56
N ASN A 661 43.91 -2.65 -0.95
CA ASN A 661 43.31 -1.72 -1.91
C ASN A 661 42.57 -0.56 -1.21
N ALA A 662 42.47 -0.56 0.12
CA ALA A 662 41.77 0.49 0.86
C ALA A 662 42.56 1.81 0.83
N GLU A 663 41.99 2.84 0.23
CA GLU A 663 42.64 4.15 0.08
C GLU A 663 42.70 4.91 1.41
N ALA A 664 43.83 5.56 1.69
CA ALA A 664 43.96 6.48 2.83
C ALA A 664 43.06 7.72 2.64
N ASN A 665 42.22 8.02 3.63
CA ASN A 665 41.39 9.23 3.68
C ASN A 665 41.60 9.94 5.02
N GLU A 666 42.10 11.18 4.97
CA GLU A 666 42.40 12.02 6.14
C GLU A 666 41.13 12.53 6.86
N ASN A 667 39.98 12.56 6.18
CA ASN A 667 38.71 13.00 6.78
C ASN A 667 38.08 11.94 7.70
N LEU A 668 38.52 10.68 7.63
CA LEU A 668 38.04 9.60 8.48
C LEU A 668 38.55 9.77 9.92
N THR A 669 37.76 10.53 10.68
CA THR A 669 38.01 10.93 12.07
C THR A 669 37.42 9.93 13.08
N ALA A 670 37.58 10.18 14.38
CA ALA A 670 36.90 9.39 15.40
C ALA A 670 35.38 9.61 15.36
N PHE A 671 34.61 8.57 15.68
CA PHE A 671 33.18 8.69 15.94
C PHE A 671 32.89 9.28 17.32
N THR A 672 31.78 10.01 17.42
CA THR A 672 31.12 10.31 18.69
C THR A 672 29.88 9.43 18.82
N PHE A 673 29.85 8.59 19.85
CA PHE A 673 28.71 7.72 20.16
C PHE A 673 27.89 8.32 21.31
N TYR A 674 26.59 8.47 21.13
CA TYR A 674 25.69 9.05 22.13
C TYR A 674 24.84 7.96 22.77
N ASN A 675 24.85 7.90 24.10
CA ASN A 675 24.09 6.95 24.91
C ASN A 675 24.40 5.45 24.69
N TYR A 676 25.52 5.10 24.03
CA TYR A 676 25.98 3.71 23.89
C TYR A 676 26.32 3.05 25.23
N SER A 677 26.70 3.87 26.23
CA SER A 677 26.94 3.47 27.61
C SER A 677 25.68 3.44 28.49
N SER A 678 24.51 3.81 27.95
CA SER A 678 23.26 3.83 28.72
C SER A 678 22.74 2.41 28.94
N THR A 679 22.42 2.09 30.20
CA THR A 679 21.79 0.82 30.60
C THR A 679 20.32 0.72 30.18
N THR A 680 19.72 1.81 29.69
CA THR A 680 18.35 1.86 29.14
C THR A 680 18.35 2.10 27.62
N ALA A 681 19.46 1.83 26.92
CA ALA A 681 19.57 2.07 25.48
C ALA A 681 18.71 1.12 24.64
N PHE A 682 18.32 -0.05 25.19
CA PHE A 682 17.59 -1.09 24.45
C PHE A 682 16.14 -1.16 24.89
N LYS A 683 15.24 -1.19 23.91
CA LYS A 683 13.79 -1.21 24.09
C LYS A 683 13.24 -2.63 24.04
N SER A 684 13.47 -3.34 22.94
CA SER A 684 12.94 -4.69 22.72
C SER A 684 13.86 -5.55 21.89
N PHE A 685 13.83 -6.86 22.15
CA PHE A 685 14.50 -7.92 21.42
C PHE A 685 13.45 -8.73 20.66
N SER A 686 13.66 -8.99 19.37
CA SER A 686 12.62 -9.57 18.50
C SER A 686 13.19 -10.59 17.51
N ASN A 687 12.44 -11.66 17.25
CA ASN A 687 12.67 -12.54 16.12
C ASN A 687 11.75 -12.11 14.98
N THR A 688 12.33 -11.57 13.91
CA THR A 688 11.58 -11.04 12.76
C THR A 688 11.09 -12.13 11.79
N GLY A 689 11.48 -13.39 11.98
CA GLY A 689 11.35 -14.45 10.98
C GLY A 689 12.40 -14.41 9.87
N LYS A 690 13.39 -13.51 9.97
CA LYS A 690 14.54 -13.40 9.03
C LYS A 690 15.88 -13.21 9.74
N THR A 691 15.88 -12.44 10.82
CA THR A 691 17.00 -12.13 11.70
C THR A 691 16.47 -11.83 13.11
N VAL A 692 17.36 -11.79 14.10
CA VAL A 692 17.09 -11.28 15.44
C VAL A 692 17.51 -9.80 15.53
N THR A 693 16.62 -8.94 16.04
CA THR A 693 16.85 -7.49 16.14
C THR A 693 16.72 -6.97 17.58
N VAL A 694 17.52 -5.96 17.92
CA VAL A 694 17.34 -5.11 19.12
C VAL A 694 16.95 -3.71 18.67
N VAL A 695 15.80 -3.24 19.11
CA VAL A 695 15.33 -1.87 18.88
C VAL A 695 15.89 -0.94 19.96
N PHE A 696 16.38 0.24 19.58
CA PHE A 696 16.90 1.22 20.54
C PHE A 696 15.80 2.12 21.13
N GLU A 697 16.08 2.67 22.32
CA GLU A 697 15.34 3.81 22.85
C GLU A 697 15.76 5.14 22.21
N SER A 698 14.91 6.15 22.31
CA SER A 698 15.17 7.46 21.69
C SER A 698 16.42 8.12 22.25
N GLY A 699 17.30 8.59 21.36
CA GLY A 699 18.50 9.34 21.73
C GLY A 699 19.81 8.54 21.68
N VAL A 700 19.77 7.26 21.31
CA VAL A 700 20.97 6.54 20.84
C VAL A 700 21.33 7.07 19.45
N LYS A 701 22.56 7.58 19.27
CA LYS A 701 23.00 8.25 18.03
C LYS A 701 24.48 8.01 17.75
N VAL A 702 24.91 8.30 16.52
CA VAL A 702 26.31 8.36 16.10
C VAL A 702 26.58 9.60 15.24
N SER A 703 27.77 10.21 15.36
CA SER A 703 28.25 11.28 14.47
C SER A 703 29.77 11.21 14.31
N GLY A 704 30.34 12.03 13.41
CA GLY A 704 31.78 12.02 13.12
C GLY A 704 32.19 10.87 12.20
N GLY A 705 33.49 10.62 12.10
CA GLY A 705 34.02 9.61 11.20
C GLY A 705 33.66 9.81 9.72
N ASP A 706 33.60 11.06 9.26
CA ASP A 706 33.20 11.46 7.90
C ASP A 706 31.75 11.06 7.52
N LEU A 707 30.85 10.98 8.51
CA LEU A 707 29.40 10.99 8.27
C LEU A 707 28.93 12.44 8.03
N SER A 708 28.04 12.64 7.05
CA SER A 708 27.60 13.97 6.62
C SER A 708 26.76 14.74 7.65
N GLU A 709 26.22 14.06 8.67
CA GLU A 709 25.59 14.67 9.84
C GLU A 709 25.60 13.72 11.06
N THR A 710 24.75 13.99 12.06
CA THR A 710 24.44 13.04 13.15
C THR A 710 23.33 12.10 12.68
N TYR A 711 23.44 10.82 13.02
CA TYR A 711 22.45 9.80 12.66
C TYR A 711 21.82 9.23 13.94
N ASP A 712 20.49 9.09 13.93
CA ASP A 712 19.72 8.38 14.95
C ASP A 712 19.83 6.87 14.74
N SER A 713 20.27 6.15 15.78
CA SER A 713 20.34 4.69 15.76
C SER A 713 18.93 4.12 15.93
N LEU A 714 18.48 3.28 14.99
CA LEU A 714 17.11 2.73 14.98
C LEU A 714 17.04 1.37 15.66
N HIS A 715 17.90 0.46 15.24
CA HIS A 715 18.03 -0.90 15.76
C HIS A 715 19.42 -1.46 15.41
N PHE A 716 19.79 -2.58 16.03
CA PHE A 716 20.78 -3.48 15.45
C PHE A 716 20.17 -4.82 15.04
N GLN A 717 20.76 -5.47 14.05
CA GLN A 717 20.40 -6.80 13.55
C GLN A 717 21.65 -7.69 13.49
N LEU A 718 21.43 -9.01 13.42
CA LEU A 718 22.50 -10.03 13.48
C LEU A 718 22.41 -11.00 12.30
N HIS A 719 23.57 -11.37 11.76
CA HIS A 719 23.71 -12.29 10.62
C HIS A 719 24.68 -13.41 11.00
N TRP A 720 24.28 -14.68 10.88
CA TRP A 720 25.07 -15.83 11.32
C TRP A 720 24.93 -17.04 10.40
N GLY A 721 25.92 -17.93 10.46
CA GLY A 721 25.98 -19.19 9.69
C GLY A 721 25.13 -20.31 10.28
N ASN A 722 25.60 -21.55 10.18
CA ASN A 722 25.06 -22.68 10.94
C ASN A 722 25.98 -22.98 12.14
N GLY A 723 25.85 -22.13 13.17
CA GLY A 723 26.68 -22.15 14.37
C GLY A 723 28.07 -21.58 14.17
N SER A 724 28.80 -21.47 15.28
CA SER A 724 30.17 -20.94 15.39
C SER A 724 31.20 -21.55 14.44
N SER A 725 30.98 -22.77 13.96
CA SER A 725 31.88 -23.50 13.05
C SER A 725 31.63 -23.22 11.56
N VAL A 726 30.53 -22.54 11.22
CA VAL A 726 30.18 -22.20 9.84
C VAL A 726 30.18 -20.66 9.73
N PRO A 727 30.98 -20.06 8.84
CA PRO A 727 30.95 -18.62 8.62
C PRO A 727 29.57 -18.10 8.22
N GLY A 728 29.26 -16.87 8.61
CA GLY A 728 28.03 -16.19 8.24
C GLY A 728 27.99 -14.70 8.56
N SER A 729 29.14 -14.04 8.65
CA SER A 729 29.22 -12.60 8.39
C SER A 729 28.85 -12.32 6.94
N GLU A 730 28.27 -11.16 6.68
CA GLU A 730 27.92 -10.73 5.32
C GLU A 730 29.17 -10.21 4.62
N HIS A 731 29.93 -9.34 5.30
CA HIS A 731 31.21 -8.86 4.80
C HIS A 731 32.32 -9.89 4.98
N THR A 732 33.35 -9.74 4.15
CA THR A 732 34.64 -10.43 4.32
C THR A 732 35.78 -9.41 4.25
N VAL A 733 36.92 -9.74 4.85
CA VAL A 733 38.16 -8.92 4.73
C VAL A 733 39.28 -9.83 4.26
N ASP A 734 39.90 -9.49 3.13
CA ASP A 734 40.91 -10.32 2.46
C ASP A 734 40.47 -11.79 2.26
N GLY A 735 39.17 -12.00 2.00
CA GLY A 735 38.55 -13.31 1.87
C GLY A 735 38.21 -14.03 3.18
N LYS A 736 38.61 -13.51 4.36
CA LYS A 736 38.19 -14.05 5.67
C LYS A 736 36.73 -13.68 5.93
N GLN A 737 35.89 -14.70 6.08
CA GLN A 737 34.52 -14.59 6.62
C GLN A 737 34.52 -15.01 8.10
N TYR A 738 33.61 -14.43 8.87
CA TYR A 738 33.50 -14.63 10.32
C TYR A 738 32.23 -15.40 10.67
N PRO A 739 32.11 -16.06 11.85
CA PRO A 739 30.91 -16.79 12.26
C PRO A 739 29.61 -15.98 12.29
N MET A 740 29.69 -14.71 12.70
CA MET A 740 28.53 -13.82 12.84
C MET A 740 28.94 -12.35 12.60
N GLU A 741 27.98 -11.50 12.23
CA GLU A 741 28.17 -10.05 12.08
C GLU A 741 26.97 -9.29 12.68
N LEU A 742 27.25 -8.16 13.33
CA LEU A 742 26.26 -7.24 13.89
C LEU A 742 26.23 -5.96 13.06
N HIS A 743 25.02 -5.56 12.63
CA HIS A 743 24.78 -4.30 11.92
C HIS A 743 23.97 -3.35 12.77
N ILE A 744 24.52 -2.19 13.12
CA ILE A 744 23.75 -1.07 13.70
C ILE A 744 23.25 -0.20 12.56
N VAL A 745 21.93 -0.08 12.42
CA VAL A 745 21.28 0.70 11.36
C VAL A 745 20.90 2.08 11.90
N ASN A 746 21.40 3.13 11.25
CA ASN A 746 21.21 4.53 11.65
C ASN A 746 20.64 5.34 10.48
N LEU A 747 19.81 6.35 10.78
CA LEU A 747 19.16 7.26 9.82
C LEU A 747 19.59 8.71 10.11
N LYS A 748 19.82 9.53 9.08
CA LYS A 748 20.11 10.98 9.25
C LYS A 748 19.13 11.64 10.23
N SER A 749 19.64 12.32 11.27
CA SER A 749 18.82 12.96 12.30
C SER A 749 17.92 14.05 11.73
N SER A 750 18.37 14.74 10.67
CA SER A 750 17.56 15.71 9.92
C SER A 750 16.24 15.13 9.39
N TYR A 751 16.17 13.82 9.14
CA TYR A 751 14.98 13.13 8.65
C TYR A 751 13.98 12.75 9.75
N ASN A 752 14.30 12.96 11.04
CA ASN A 752 13.37 12.81 12.17
C ASN A 752 12.61 11.46 12.21
N GLY A 753 13.28 10.37 11.83
CA GLY A 753 12.67 9.03 11.76
C GLY A 753 12.01 8.67 10.41
N ASN A 754 12.02 9.57 9.43
CA ASN A 754 11.48 9.30 8.09
C ASN A 754 12.46 8.46 7.26
N THR A 755 12.28 7.13 7.31
CA THR A 755 13.10 6.17 6.54
C THR A 755 12.93 6.29 5.03
N THR A 756 11.80 6.81 4.52
CA THR A 756 11.59 7.04 3.08
C THR A 756 12.55 8.12 2.54
N LEU A 757 12.80 9.19 3.31
CA LEU A 757 13.87 10.15 2.97
C LEU A 757 15.25 9.49 3.06
N GLY A 758 15.44 8.58 4.03
CA GLY A 758 16.63 7.75 4.13
C GLY A 758 16.92 6.93 2.87
N PHE A 759 15.92 6.23 2.31
CA PHE A 759 16.11 5.41 1.10
C PHE A 759 16.25 6.23 -0.20
N ALA A 760 15.73 7.47 -0.22
CA ALA A 760 15.83 8.36 -1.38
C ALA A 760 17.15 9.15 -1.45
N ASP A 761 17.97 9.10 -0.40
CA ASP A 761 19.29 9.74 -0.29
C ASP A 761 20.38 8.65 -0.34
N SER A 762 21.39 8.83 -1.21
CA SER A 762 22.53 7.91 -1.31
C SER A 762 23.38 7.79 -0.04
N GLU A 763 23.24 8.73 0.90
CA GLU A 763 23.85 8.69 2.23
C GLU A 763 22.81 8.68 3.37
N GLY A 764 21.53 8.47 3.07
CA GLY A 764 20.44 8.67 4.03
C GLY A 764 20.50 7.74 5.24
N LEU A 765 21.16 6.59 5.08
CA LEU A 765 21.44 5.62 6.13
C LEU A 765 22.95 5.50 6.37
N ALA A 766 23.32 5.23 7.62
CA ALA A 766 24.67 4.80 7.99
C ALA A 766 24.59 3.45 8.69
N ALA A 767 25.36 2.47 8.21
CA ALA A 767 25.43 1.13 8.79
C ALA A 767 26.81 0.90 9.44
N LEU A 768 26.81 0.45 10.68
CA LEU A 768 28.02 0.08 11.42
C LEU A 768 28.09 -1.46 11.52
N GLY A 769 29.03 -2.06 10.79
CA GLY A 769 29.28 -3.50 10.77
C GLY A 769 30.39 -3.91 11.73
N PHE A 770 30.11 -4.90 12.56
CA PHE A 770 31.05 -5.49 13.53
C PHE A 770 31.12 -7.00 13.34
N PHE A 771 32.31 -7.53 13.04
CA PHE A 771 32.53 -8.97 13.01
C PHE A 771 32.50 -9.55 14.42
N ILE A 772 31.96 -10.76 14.54
CA ILE A 772 31.91 -11.54 15.78
C ILE A 772 32.60 -12.87 15.53
N GLU A 773 33.62 -13.15 16.34
CA GLU A 773 34.44 -14.36 16.22
C GLU A 773 34.52 -15.13 17.53
N VAL A 774 34.78 -16.44 17.41
CA VAL A 774 34.95 -17.32 18.57
C VAL A 774 36.15 -16.84 19.37
N MET A 775 35.95 -16.62 20.68
CA MET A 775 37.04 -16.25 21.59
C MET A 775 38.02 -17.41 21.80
N ASP A 776 39.29 -17.09 22.00
CA ASP A 776 40.33 -18.09 22.19
C ASP A 776 40.19 -18.82 23.54
N GLY A 777 40.22 -20.15 23.50
CA GLY A 777 40.10 -21.04 24.67
C GLY A 777 38.69 -21.58 24.93
N ASN A 778 38.55 -22.36 26.00
CA ASN A 778 37.30 -23.11 26.31
C ASN A 778 36.36 -22.37 27.27
N ALA A 779 36.40 -21.04 27.29
CA ALA A 779 35.50 -20.24 28.12
C ALA A 779 34.06 -20.32 27.57
N MET A 780 33.09 -20.67 28.42
CA MET A 780 31.66 -20.71 28.07
C MET A 780 30.93 -19.50 28.65
N GLY A 781 29.82 -19.10 28.03
CA GLY A 781 28.94 -18.04 28.51
C GLY A 781 29.64 -16.68 28.70
N SER A 782 30.60 -16.37 27.83
CA SER A 782 31.44 -15.17 27.91
C SER A 782 31.44 -14.39 26.57
N PRO A 783 31.53 -13.03 26.59
CA PRO A 783 31.48 -12.16 27.77
C PRO A 783 30.08 -12.09 28.40
N ALA A 784 29.99 -11.55 29.62
CA ALA A 784 28.74 -11.49 30.39
C ALA A 784 27.64 -10.66 29.71
N SER A 785 28.01 -9.66 28.91
CA SER A 785 27.10 -8.86 28.09
C SER A 785 26.37 -9.71 27.04
N TRP A 786 27.12 -10.52 26.29
CA TRP A 786 26.58 -11.45 25.31
C TRP A 786 25.75 -12.56 25.96
N LYS A 787 26.19 -13.09 27.11
CA LYS A 787 25.37 -14.04 27.91
C LYS A 787 24.03 -13.44 28.32
N THR A 788 24.02 -12.16 28.68
CA THR A 788 22.81 -11.42 29.03
C THR A 788 21.90 -11.26 27.81
N LEU A 789 22.44 -10.88 26.64
CA LEU A 789 21.69 -10.76 25.39
C LEU A 789 21.06 -12.09 24.97
N THR A 790 21.84 -13.17 24.92
CA THR A 790 21.36 -14.51 24.53
C THR A 790 20.32 -15.07 25.49
N SER A 791 20.28 -14.63 26.75
CA SER A 791 19.26 -15.08 27.71
C SER A 791 17.83 -14.71 27.31
N TYR A 792 17.66 -13.73 26.40
CA TYR A 792 16.36 -13.37 25.83
C TYR A 792 15.93 -14.25 24.64
N LEU A 793 16.81 -15.08 24.05
CA LEU A 793 16.47 -15.91 22.87
C LEU A 793 15.33 -16.90 23.15
N GLN A 794 15.26 -17.46 24.36
CA GLN A 794 14.17 -18.34 24.81
C GLN A 794 12.78 -17.67 24.79
N ASN A 795 12.73 -16.33 24.88
CA ASN A 795 11.49 -15.56 24.83
C ASN A 795 11.09 -15.22 23.38
N ILE A 796 12.01 -15.38 22.42
CA ILE A 796 11.80 -15.04 21.00
C ILE A 796 12.03 -16.20 20.03
N THR A 797 11.88 -17.44 20.49
CA THR A 797 12.13 -18.67 19.71
C THR A 797 11.41 -18.69 18.36
N ASN A 798 10.18 -18.19 18.26
CA ASN A 798 9.36 -18.25 17.04
C ASN A 798 9.31 -16.92 16.27
N ALA A 799 9.22 -16.97 14.94
CA ALA A 799 9.06 -15.77 14.12
C ALA A 799 7.87 -14.89 14.55
N GLY A 800 8.09 -13.57 14.59
CA GLY A 800 7.09 -12.57 15.01
C GLY A 800 6.99 -12.35 16.52
N THR A 801 7.77 -13.06 17.33
CA THR A 801 7.82 -12.85 18.79
C THR A 801 8.78 -11.72 19.18
N SER A 802 8.45 -11.00 20.26
CA SER A 802 9.21 -9.87 20.77
C SER A 802 9.08 -9.79 22.29
N VAL A 803 10.13 -9.30 22.95
CA VAL A 803 10.19 -9.12 24.41
C VAL A 803 10.85 -7.77 24.74
N ASN A 804 10.31 -7.05 25.72
CA ASN A 804 10.93 -5.82 26.21
C ASN A 804 12.22 -6.15 26.99
N MET A 805 13.28 -5.37 26.79
CA MET A 805 14.55 -5.58 27.49
C MET A 805 14.56 -4.84 28.82
N ALA A 806 15.02 -5.51 29.88
CA ALA A 806 15.22 -4.89 31.18
C ALA A 806 16.49 -4.02 31.17
N PRO A 807 16.52 -2.89 31.92
CA PRO A 807 17.73 -2.08 32.06
C PRO A 807 18.90 -2.87 32.64
N GLY A 808 20.10 -2.66 32.10
CA GLY A 808 21.34 -3.22 32.65
C GLY A 808 22.37 -3.66 31.61
N LEU A 809 21.97 -3.86 30.36
CA LEU A 809 22.87 -4.13 29.24
C LEU A 809 23.15 -2.82 28.47
N THR A 810 24.39 -2.60 28.05
CA THR A 810 24.81 -1.42 27.28
C THR A 810 25.37 -1.85 25.92
N LEU A 811 25.38 -0.93 24.96
CA LEU A 811 25.95 -1.18 23.64
C LEU A 811 27.48 -1.21 23.70
N ASP A 812 28.09 -0.35 24.51
CA ASP A 812 29.54 -0.40 24.77
C ASP A 812 30.01 -1.75 25.33
N ALA A 813 29.20 -2.43 26.17
CA ALA A 813 29.53 -3.75 26.71
C ALA A 813 29.30 -4.90 25.70
N LEU A 814 28.44 -4.73 24.70
CA LEU A 814 28.30 -5.69 23.59
C LEU A 814 29.44 -5.55 22.56
N LEU A 815 29.97 -4.35 22.40
CA LEU A 815 31.06 -4.00 21.48
C LEU A 815 32.45 -4.01 22.16
N GLU A 816 32.57 -4.65 23.33
CA GLU A 816 33.82 -4.75 24.09
C GLU A 816 34.91 -5.47 23.26
N GLY A 817 36.14 -4.94 23.29
CA GLY A 817 37.28 -5.47 22.56
C GLY A 817 37.53 -4.85 21.18
N VAL A 818 36.60 -4.06 20.63
CA VAL A 818 36.73 -3.44 19.30
C VAL A 818 37.37 -2.05 19.39
N ASP A 819 38.50 -1.82 18.69
CA ASP A 819 39.02 -0.47 18.47
C ASP A 819 38.16 0.30 17.45
N ARG A 820 37.20 1.06 17.96
CA ARG A 820 36.27 1.90 17.19
C ARG A 820 36.92 3.12 16.52
N THR A 821 38.25 3.27 16.56
CA THR A 821 38.99 4.25 15.75
C THR A 821 39.48 3.67 14.42
N LYS A 822 39.47 2.35 14.25
CA LYS A 822 39.99 1.64 13.06
C LYS A 822 38.84 1.03 12.26
N TYR A 823 38.59 1.54 11.06
CA TYR A 823 37.50 1.05 10.22
C TYR A 823 37.74 1.26 8.72
N TYR A 824 36.92 0.59 7.92
CA TYR A 824 36.78 0.80 6.48
C TYR A 824 35.48 1.56 6.19
N ARG A 825 35.48 2.41 5.17
CA ARG A 825 34.35 3.23 4.72
C ARG A 825 34.12 3.06 3.23
N TYR A 826 32.87 2.78 2.84
CA TYR A 826 32.43 2.80 1.44
C TYR A 826 30.95 3.19 1.33
N LEU A 827 30.50 3.56 0.13
CA LEU A 827 29.08 3.75 -0.19
C LEU A 827 28.53 2.46 -0.80
N GLY A 828 27.47 1.92 -0.20
CA GLY A 828 26.91 0.63 -0.56
C GLY A 828 25.39 0.60 -0.43
N SER A 829 24.85 -0.61 -0.22
CA SER A 829 23.41 -0.84 -0.15
C SER A 829 22.96 -1.57 1.11
N LEU A 830 21.64 -1.73 1.26
CA LEU A 830 21.07 -2.71 2.17
C LEU A 830 21.45 -4.14 1.74
N THR A 831 21.82 -4.97 2.71
CA THR A 831 22.09 -6.40 2.51
C THR A 831 20.83 -7.27 2.52
N THR A 832 19.65 -6.65 2.64
CA THR A 832 18.33 -7.30 2.59
C THR A 832 17.67 -7.08 1.21
N PRO A 833 16.62 -7.84 0.84
CA PRO A 833 16.08 -7.89 -0.54
C PRO A 833 15.56 -6.58 -1.17
N ASP A 834 15.47 -5.50 -0.40
CA ASP A 834 15.14 -4.17 -0.93
C ASP A 834 16.37 -3.43 -1.49
N CYS A 835 17.59 -3.89 -1.19
CA CYS A 835 18.86 -3.58 -1.88
C CYS A 835 19.21 -2.10 -2.15
N ASN A 836 18.54 -1.15 -1.48
CA ASN A 836 18.68 0.28 -1.75
C ASN A 836 20.11 0.79 -1.52
N GLU A 837 20.69 1.45 -2.52
CA GLU A 837 22.04 2.05 -2.48
C GLU A 837 22.08 3.40 -1.74
N ALA A 838 21.61 3.35 -0.50
CA ALA A 838 21.38 4.49 0.38
C ALA A 838 22.28 4.47 1.64
N VAL A 839 23.29 3.57 1.67
CA VAL A 839 24.00 3.20 2.90
C VAL A 839 25.46 3.64 2.88
N VAL A 840 25.81 4.50 3.82
CA VAL A 840 27.22 4.77 4.19
C VAL A 840 27.69 3.66 5.12
N TRP A 841 28.48 2.73 4.59
CA TRP A 841 28.99 1.60 5.37
C TRP A 841 30.24 1.98 6.16
N THR A 842 30.29 1.51 7.41
CA THR A 842 31.47 1.55 8.28
C THR A 842 31.70 0.15 8.82
N VAL A 843 32.77 -0.52 8.41
CA VAL A 843 33.11 -1.87 8.87
C VAL A 843 34.34 -1.79 9.76
N PHE A 844 34.21 -2.15 11.04
CA PHE A 844 35.30 -2.07 12.01
C PHE A 844 36.32 -3.20 11.80
N LYS A 845 37.61 -2.92 12.05
CA LYS A 845 38.69 -3.88 11.78
C LYS A 845 38.81 -4.98 12.83
N ASP A 846 38.40 -4.71 14.07
CA ASP A 846 38.62 -5.58 15.22
C ASP A 846 37.42 -6.49 15.53
N SER A 847 37.74 -7.72 15.96
CA SER A 847 36.82 -8.76 16.47
C SER A 847 36.01 -8.37 17.72
N ILE A 848 34.67 -8.50 17.73
CA ILE A 848 33.97 -8.83 18.98
C ILE A 848 34.26 -10.30 19.30
N LYS A 849 34.87 -10.58 20.45
CA LYS A 849 35.20 -11.94 20.90
C LYS A 849 34.04 -12.52 21.71
N VAL A 850 33.43 -13.61 21.24
CA VAL A 850 32.29 -14.27 21.92
C VAL A 850 32.53 -15.78 22.03
N SER A 851 32.12 -16.38 23.14
CA SER A 851 32.24 -17.83 23.37
C SER A 851 31.38 -18.66 22.40
N LYS A 852 31.89 -19.84 22.06
CA LYS A 852 31.31 -20.74 21.05
C LYS A 852 29.83 -21.04 21.31
N ASP A 853 29.50 -21.36 22.56
CA ASP A 853 28.15 -21.71 23.01
C ASP A 853 27.15 -20.57 22.82
N LEU A 854 27.56 -19.32 23.04
CA LEU A 854 26.68 -18.16 22.86
C LEU A 854 26.38 -17.85 21.39
N ILE A 855 27.35 -18.09 20.49
CA ILE A 855 27.12 -17.96 19.03
C ILE A 855 26.19 -19.10 18.56
N ASP A 856 26.43 -20.34 19.01
CA ASP A 856 25.64 -21.52 18.64
C ASP A 856 24.15 -21.40 19.02
N LEU A 857 23.81 -20.66 20.10
CA LEU A 857 22.44 -20.42 20.52
C LEU A 857 21.57 -19.78 19.42
N PHE A 858 22.12 -18.86 18.60
CA PHE A 858 21.36 -18.23 17.52
C PHE A 858 20.93 -19.24 16.44
N SER A 859 21.83 -20.14 16.04
CA SER A 859 21.52 -21.22 15.09
C SER A 859 20.67 -22.37 15.65
N THR A 860 20.49 -22.46 16.97
CA THR A 860 19.85 -23.62 17.63
C THR A 860 18.59 -23.29 18.43
N SER A 861 18.31 -22.02 18.69
CA SER A 861 17.22 -21.58 19.60
C SER A 861 16.16 -20.67 18.97
N VAL A 862 16.35 -20.22 17.72
CA VAL A 862 15.37 -19.39 16.99
C VAL A 862 15.02 -19.99 15.62
N TYR A 863 13.76 -19.83 15.23
CA TYR A 863 13.18 -20.45 14.04
C TYR A 863 12.64 -19.41 13.06
N PHE A 864 12.62 -19.75 11.77
CA PHE A 864 12.04 -18.93 10.70
C PHE A 864 10.49 -18.86 10.74
N LYS A 865 9.81 -19.79 11.42
CA LYS A 865 8.33 -19.98 11.38
C LYS A 865 7.77 -20.44 12.73
N THR A 866 6.45 -20.44 12.87
CA THR A 866 5.70 -20.57 14.16
C THR A 866 5.04 -21.94 14.44
N SER A 867 5.28 -22.98 13.63
CA SER A 867 4.55 -24.27 13.70
C SER A 867 5.44 -25.48 13.99
N THR A 868 4.85 -26.64 14.29
CA THR A 868 5.49 -27.85 14.84
C THR A 868 6.50 -28.58 13.94
N ASN A 869 6.77 -28.08 12.73
CA ASN A 869 7.83 -28.52 11.82
C ASN A 869 8.73 -27.32 11.45
N SER A 870 9.12 -26.51 12.44
CA SER A 870 9.84 -25.26 12.24
C SER A 870 11.32 -25.46 11.92
N GLU A 871 11.79 -24.73 10.90
CA GLU A 871 13.19 -24.71 10.47
C GLU A 871 14.00 -23.70 11.30
N LEU A 872 15.16 -24.14 11.79
CA LEU A 872 16.08 -23.30 12.55
C LEU A 872 16.67 -22.19 11.68
N MET A 873 16.76 -20.99 12.25
CA MET A 873 17.31 -19.82 11.57
C MET A 873 18.82 -20.00 11.44
N THR A 874 19.29 -20.39 10.27
CA THR A 874 20.71 -20.64 9.96
C THR A 874 21.07 -20.06 8.60
N ASN A 875 22.33 -19.68 8.41
CA ASN A 875 22.86 -19.10 7.17
C ASN A 875 22.07 -17.87 6.70
N ILE A 876 21.85 -16.90 7.58
CA ILE A 876 21.04 -15.70 7.32
C ILE A 876 21.88 -14.50 6.87
N TYR A 877 22.75 -14.73 5.88
CA TYR A 877 23.63 -13.73 5.28
C TYR A 877 23.49 -13.72 3.76
N ARG A 878 23.61 -12.55 3.15
CA ARG A 878 23.73 -12.35 1.70
C ARG A 878 25.16 -12.67 1.24
N SER A 879 25.30 -13.18 0.02
CA SER A 879 26.61 -13.44 -0.58
C SER A 879 27.37 -12.14 -0.86
N VAL A 880 28.69 -12.20 -0.92
CA VAL A 880 29.53 -11.07 -1.37
C VAL A 880 29.17 -10.66 -2.80
N GLN A 881 28.95 -9.37 -3.00
CA GLN A 881 28.55 -8.78 -4.28
C GLN A 881 29.80 -8.45 -5.11
N GLY A 882 29.77 -8.77 -6.41
CA GLY A 882 30.95 -8.75 -7.30
C GLY A 882 31.40 -7.37 -7.81
N ASN A 883 30.95 -6.27 -7.19
CA ASN A 883 31.29 -4.91 -7.64
C ASN A 883 32.57 -4.43 -6.96
N GLU A 884 33.53 -3.91 -7.73
CA GLU A 884 34.72 -3.23 -7.17
C GLU A 884 34.31 -1.84 -6.67
N LEU A 885 34.01 -1.74 -5.36
CA LEU A 885 33.68 -0.47 -4.71
C LEU A 885 34.92 0.20 -4.13
N ARG A 886 34.97 1.53 -4.23
CA ARG A 886 36.03 2.34 -3.62
C ARG A 886 35.91 2.27 -2.09
N VAL A 887 36.81 1.55 -1.45
CA VAL A 887 36.94 1.48 0.00
C VAL A 887 38.02 2.46 0.47
N THR A 888 37.72 3.20 1.53
CA THR A 888 38.67 4.10 2.21
C THR A 888 38.92 3.65 3.65
N THR A 889 40.06 4.02 4.22
CA THR A 889 40.42 3.79 5.63
C THR A 889 41.26 4.96 6.16
N GLN A 890 41.44 5.05 7.48
CA GLN A 890 42.16 6.15 8.11
C GLN A 890 43.55 6.30 7.49
N ALA A 891 43.95 7.54 7.17
CA ALA A 891 45.33 7.81 6.80
C ALA A 891 46.28 7.43 7.95
N THR A 892 47.21 6.53 7.70
CA THR A 892 48.25 6.17 8.67
C THR A 892 49.08 7.41 8.97
N GLN A 893 49.01 7.93 10.20
CA GLN A 893 50.06 8.83 10.67
C GLN A 893 51.35 8.01 10.72
N THR A 894 52.22 8.21 9.72
CA THR A 894 53.59 7.69 9.74
C THR A 894 54.35 8.45 10.81
N THR A 895 54.18 8.06 12.07
CA THR A 895 55.02 8.51 13.16
C THR A 895 56.44 8.09 12.81
N GLN A 896 57.26 9.03 12.36
CA GLN A 896 58.70 8.84 12.26
C GLN A 896 59.24 8.69 13.68
N THR A 897 59.19 7.46 14.21
CA THR A 897 60.07 7.04 15.28
C THR A 897 61.48 7.03 14.69
N THR A 898 62.16 8.17 14.80
CA THR A 898 63.59 8.29 14.59
C THR A 898 64.31 7.50 15.69
N GLU A 899 64.45 6.19 15.48
CA GLU A 899 65.48 5.42 16.16
C GLU A 899 66.84 5.99 15.78
N ALA A 900 67.40 6.80 16.68
CA ALA A 900 68.75 7.31 16.58
C ALA A 900 69.75 6.17 16.78
N THR A 901 69.99 5.40 15.72
CA THR A 901 71.12 4.46 15.67
C THR A 901 72.42 5.26 15.58
N SER A 902 73.23 5.16 16.63
CA SER A 902 74.52 5.85 16.70
C SER A 902 75.56 5.14 15.82
N ALA A 903 75.64 5.53 14.54
CA ALA A 903 76.74 5.19 13.64
C ALA A 903 77.29 6.48 13.04
N GLY A 904 78.39 7.00 13.62
CA GLY A 904 78.97 8.26 13.20
C GLY A 904 79.74 8.16 11.89
N VAL A 905 79.35 8.97 10.89
CA VAL A 905 80.23 9.36 9.77
C VAL A 905 80.08 10.86 9.55
N SER A 906 81.22 11.56 9.55
CA SER A 906 81.35 13.01 9.33
C SER A 906 81.41 13.38 7.85
N ILE A 907 80.91 14.56 7.46
CA ILE A 907 81.45 15.50 6.44
C ILE A 907 80.55 16.77 6.35
N PRO A 908 81.05 17.96 5.95
CA PRO A 908 80.67 19.23 6.61
C PRO A 908 79.74 20.19 5.83
N ALA A 909 79.47 21.35 6.46
CA ALA A 909 78.41 22.32 6.14
C ALA A 909 78.72 23.38 5.06
N SER A 910 77.65 23.85 4.38
CA SER A 910 77.46 25.17 3.70
C SER A 910 76.04 25.20 3.05
N PHE A 911 75.45 26.29 2.54
CA PHE A 911 75.05 27.58 3.16
C PHE A 911 73.54 27.48 3.53
N SER A 912 72.93 28.15 4.53
CA SER A 912 72.83 29.58 4.91
C SER A 912 71.91 30.45 4.04
N LEU A 913 70.86 31.03 4.68
CA LEU A 913 70.05 32.21 4.29
C LEU A 913 69.11 32.05 3.04
N ALA A 914 67.94 32.69 2.95
CA ALA A 914 67.19 33.53 3.88
C ALA A 914 65.66 33.42 3.66
N LEU A 915 64.89 33.95 4.63
CA LEU A 915 63.42 33.94 4.66
C LEU A 915 62.82 35.23 4.05
N THR A 916 61.56 35.14 3.60
CA THR A 916 60.56 36.23 3.41
C THR A 916 60.53 37.11 2.13
N ALA A 917 59.28 37.45 1.79
CA ALA A 917 58.79 38.60 1.02
C ALA A 917 58.93 38.61 -0.51
N LEU A 918 57.87 38.19 -1.20
CA LEU A 918 57.12 39.14 -2.04
C LEU A 918 55.63 38.77 -2.16
N SER A 919 54.76 39.63 -1.64
CA SER A 919 53.32 39.58 -1.86
C SER A 919 52.96 40.43 -3.08
N LEU A 920 52.03 39.95 -3.91
CA LEU A 920 51.36 40.65 -5.02
C LEU A 920 52.27 41.31 -6.08
N VAL A 921 52.18 40.83 -7.32
CA VAL A 921 51.74 41.64 -8.48
C VAL A 921 51.30 40.71 -9.63
N LEU A 922 50.03 40.87 -10.00
CA LEU A 922 49.40 40.72 -11.33
C LEU A 922 49.77 39.55 -12.28
N LEU A 923 48.72 38.79 -12.63
CA LEU A 923 48.26 38.45 -13.99
C LEU A 923 49.23 37.91 -15.07
N LYS A 924 48.73 36.86 -15.74
CA LYS A 924 49.30 36.09 -16.88
C LYS A 924 50.32 35.04 -16.41
N PHE A 925 50.14 33.75 -16.68
CA PHE A 925 49.31 33.12 -17.73
C PHE A 925 48.06 32.43 -17.20
#